data_AF-A0A099P3Q0-F1
#
_entry.id   AF-A0A099P3Q0-F1
#
_cell.length_a   1.000
_cell.length_b   1.000
_cell.length_c   1.000
_cell.angle_alpha   90.00
_cell.angle_beta   90.00
_cell.angle_gamma   90.00
#
_symmetry.space_group_name_H-M   'P 1'
#
loop_
_entity.id
_entity.type
_entity.pdbx_description
1 polymer ?
#
loop_
_entity_poly.entity_id
_entity_poly.type
_entity_poly.pdbx_seq_one_letter_code
_entity_poly.pdbx_strand_id
1 'polypeptide(L)'
;MSDIELKDKKRKHDESGDSLKKKSKKDKRDKKEKKEKKEKKEKKEKKEKKEKKEKKEKKEKKEKKEKKEKKDKEEKKEKKDKEEKKEKLKETTTAAESVHTDQEDIDKFLKDNEITIENGEKTGIQPLITFDSLKNYNIEPKILKSLSKFEKPSPIQASAWPFLFKGHDIVGVAETGSGKTLGFGVPAIQHILNTKSKKLKVLVVSPTRELATQIYDNLKELTDSVGLHCVCVYGGVPKDQQRTDIAKSQCVIATPGRLVDFINDGSIDLSSVDYLVLDEADRMLEKGFEEDIKLIIKSVSSNNRQTLMFTATWPKEVRELASGFMNNPIKVNVGNRDELTANKRIKQIVEVIDPYDKEKRLIQLLHQYQSKNKDDKILIFALYKKEASRIERTLNYKGFQVAALHGDLSQVQRQQALESFKRGECNLLLATDVAARGLDIPNVKVVLKTMSDIELKDKKRKHDESGDSLKKKSKKDKRDKKEKKEKKEKKEKKEKKEKKEKKEKKEKLKETTTAAESVHTDQEDIDKFLKDNEITIENGEKTGIQPLITFDSLKNYNIEPKILKSLSKFEKPSPIQASAWPFLFKGHDIVGVAETGSGKTLGFGVPAIQHILNTKSKKLKVLVVSPTRELATQIYDNLKELTDSVGLRCVCVYGGVPKDQQRTDIAKSQCVIATPGRLVDFINDGSIDLSSVDYLVLDEADRMLEKGFEEDIKLIIKSVSSNNRQTLMFTATWPKEVRELASGFMKNPIKVNVGNRDELTANKRIKQIVEVIDPYDKEKRLIQLLHQYQSKNKDDKILIFALYKKEASRIERTLNYKGFQVAALHGDLSQVQRQQALESFKRGECNLLLATDVAARGLDIPNVKVVINLTFPLTIEDYVHRIGRTGRAGKTGIAHTLFTDHEKHLAGALGNVLRGADQEVPDELMKFGSHTKKKTHSAYGAFFKNVDTTKKAKKITFD
;
A
#
# COMPACT_ATOMS: atom_id res chain seq x y z
N MET A 1 -4.50 45.64 79.87
CA MET A 1 -5.54 45.94 78.88
C MET A 1 -5.10 45.32 77.55
N SER A 2 -4.79 44.03 77.46
CA SER A 2 -5.53 42.82 77.86
C SER A 2 -6.86 42.69 77.15
N ASP A 3 -6.87 41.79 76.17
CA ASP A 3 -7.70 40.57 76.13
C ASP A 3 -6.74 39.48 75.60
N ILE A 4 -6.26 38.44 76.31
CA ILE A 4 -6.90 37.54 77.29
C ILE A 4 -8.23 37.09 76.68
N GLU A 5 -8.40 35.92 76.07
CA GLU A 5 -8.04 34.58 76.52
C GLU A 5 -8.27 33.60 75.35
N LEU A 6 -7.18 33.15 74.71
CA LEU A 6 -7.03 31.81 74.13
C LEU A 6 -5.54 31.66 73.81
N LYS A 7 -4.78 31.75 74.91
CA LYS A 7 -3.47 31.12 75.06
C LYS A 7 -3.70 29.63 75.31
N ASP A 8 -2.71 28.88 74.84
CA ASP A 8 -2.34 27.52 75.22
C ASP A 8 -2.87 26.31 74.41
N LYS A 9 -1.88 25.68 73.76
CA LYS A 9 -1.78 24.30 73.25
C LYS A 9 -2.35 24.00 71.85
N LYS A 10 -1.59 24.37 70.83
CA LYS A 10 -1.29 23.47 69.68
C LYS A 10 0.15 23.68 69.20
N ARG A 11 1.06 22.91 69.81
CA ARG A 11 2.49 22.77 69.47
C ARG A 11 2.64 21.67 68.42
N LYS A 12 3.52 21.90 67.43
CA LYS A 12 4.16 20.97 66.46
C LYS A 12 3.25 20.34 65.37
N HIS A 13 3.26 20.94 64.18
CA HIS A 13 3.42 20.34 62.83
C HIS A 13 3.08 21.41 61.77
N ASP A 14 3.55 21.23 60.52
CA ASP A 14 3.54 22.14 59.35
C ASP A 14 4.77 23.07 59.31
N GLU A 15 5.89 22.71 58.70
CA GLU A 15 6.15 22.15 57.36
C GLU A 15 5.72 23.03 56.18
N SER A 16 6.78 23.50 55.50
CA SER A 16 6.86 23.72 54.05
C SER A 16 6.21 24.97 53.43
N GLY A 17 6.98 26.06 53.40
CA GLY A 17 7.00 26.94 52.24
C GLY A 17 6.58 28.40 52.44
N ASP A 18 7.47 29.22 53.00
CA ASP A 18 7.59 30.62 52.50
C ASP A 18 8.96 31.31 52.71
N SER A 19 10.00 30.56 53.06
CA SER A 19 11.41 31.02 53.07
C SER A 19 12.16 30.72 51.76
N LEU A 20 11.47 30.13 50.75
CA LEU A 20 12.03 29.72 49.44
C LEU A 20 11.63 30.65 48.26
N LYS A 21 10.74 31.63 48.46
CA LYS A 21 10.28 32.53 47.38
C LYS A 21 10.98 33.90 47.29
N LYS A 22 11.83 34.27 48.26
CA LYS A 22 12.67 35.49 48.18
C LYS A 22 14.17 35.25 47.92
N LYS A 23 14.68 34.02 48.11
CA LYS A 23 16.04 33.62 47.63
C LYS A 23 16.07 33.25 46.14
N SER A 24 14.96 32.79 45.56
CA SER A 24 14.92 32.28 44.17
C SER A 24 14.79 33.32 43.05
N LYS A 25 14.57 34.61 43.37
CA LYS A 25 14.56 35.72 42.39
C LYS A 25 15.90 36.48 42.27
N LYS A 26 16.77 36.42 43.29
CA LYS A 26 18.11 37.05 43.26
C LYS A 26 19.15 36.14 42.58
N ASP A 27 19.12 34.84 42.88
CA ASP A 27 20.02 33.84 42.23
C ASP A 27 19.75 33.63 40.72
N LYS A 28 18.54 33.94 40.24
CA LYS A 28 18.19 33.84 38.80
C LYS A 28 18.72 35.00 37.97
N ARG A 29 18.94 36.19 38.55
CA ARG A 29 19.54 37.34 37.83
C ARG A 29 21.06 37.18 37.71
N ASP A 30 21.73 36.74 38.77
CA ASP A 30 23.19 36.55 38.77
C ASP A 30 23.66 35.36 37.90
N LYS A 31 22.83 34.31 37.77
CA LYS A 31 23.10 33.21 36.82
C LYS A 31 22.94 33.63 35.36
N LYS A 32 22.07 34.60 35.06
CA LYS A 32 21.83 35.06 33.68
C LYS A 32 23.00 35.92 33.17
N GLU A 33 23.54 36.81 34.01
CA GLU A 33 24.75 37.59 33.67
C GLU A 33 26.03 36.74 33.55
N LYS A 34 26.19 35.72 34.40
CA LYS A 34 27.32 34.77 34.26
C LYS A 34 27.24 33.95 32.97
N LYS A 35 26.04 33.61 32.50
CA LYS A 35 25.85 32.83 31.26
C LYS A 35 26.13 33.68 30.02
N GLU A 36 25.71 34.94 29.99
CA GLU A 36 26.01 35.87 28.89
C GLU A 36 27.50 36.22 28.78
N LYS A 37 28.21 36.37 29.91
CA LYS A 37 29.68 36.55 29.91
C LYS A 37 30.40 35.31 29.39
N LYS A 38 29.91 34.09 29.70
CA LYS A 38 30.51 32.83 29.24
C LYS A 38 30.32 32.62 27.74
N GLU A 39 29.13 32.91 27.20
CA GLU A 39 28.86 32.84 25.75
C GLU A 39 29.66 33.89 24.94
N LYS A 40 29.86 35.10 25.47
CA LYS A 40 30.74 36.09 24.83
C LYS A 40 32.21 35.65 24.82
N LYS A 41 32.67 34.98 25.88
CA LYS A 41 34.05 34.44 25.96
C LYS A 41 34.26 33.28 24.97
N GLU A 42 33.31 32.35 24.86
CA GLU A 42 33.35 31.25 23.89
C GLU A 42 33.27 31.73 22.43
N LYS A 43 32.47 32.77 22.14
CA LYS A 43 32.43 33.38 20.80
C LYS A 43 33.77 34.04 20.44
N LYS A 44 34.48 34.63 21.40
CA LYS A 44 35.80 35.25 21.19
C LYS A 44 36.88 34.18 20.94
N GLU A 45 36.88 33.08 21.69
CA GLU A 45 37.78 31.93 21.46
C GLU A 45 37.53 31.22 20.12
N LYS A 46 36.27 31.09 19.69
CA LYS A 46 35.94 30.54 18.36
C LYS A 46 36.45 31.43 17.22
N LYS A 47 36.45 32.75 17.39
CA LYS A 47 36.95 33.70 16.39
C LYS A 47 38.48 33.63 16.27
N GLU A 48 39.20 33.57 17.40
CA GLU A 48 40.66 33.38 17.42
C GLU A 48 41.11 32.02 16.86
N LYS A 49 40.36 30.93 17.12
CA LYS A 49 40.63 29.62 16.52
C LYS A 49 40.44 29.63 15.00
N LYS A 50 39.47 30.39 14.48
CA LYS A 50 39.21 30.51 13.04
C LYS A 50 40.33 31.29 12.32
N GLU A 51 40.81 32.38 12.93
CA GLU A 51 41.96 33.15 12.40
C GLU A 51 43.28 32.35 12.45
N LYS A 52 43.52 31.54 13.50
CA LYS A 52 44.66 30.62 13.56
C LYS A 52 44.59 29.55 12.46
N LYS A 53 43.39 29.07 12.11
CA LYS A 53 43.18 28.06 11.06
C LYS A 53 43.45 28.63 9.67
N GLU A 54 43.00 29.86 9.39
CA GLU A 54 43.30 30.56 8.13
C GLU A 54 44.79 30.88 7.95
N LYS A 55 45.50 31.26 9.03
CA LYS A 55 46.97 31.43 8.99
C LYS A 55 47.70 30.12 8.72
N LYS A 56 47.21 28.99 9.23
CA LYS A 56 47.79 27.65 9.00
C LYS A 56 47.57 27.19 7.55
N GLU A 57 46.38 27.40 6.99
CA GLU A 57 46.09 27.10 5.57
C GLU A 57 46.90 27.96 4.60
N LYS A 58 47.16 29.24 4.92
CA LYS A 58 48.05 30.09 4.11
C LYS A 58 49.51 29.60 4.15
N LYS A 59 49.96 29.06 5.29
CA LYS A 59 51.32 28.50 5.43
C LYS A 59 51.48 27.19 4.65
N GLU A 60 50.48 26.30 4.71
CA GLU A 60 50.45 25.05 3.92
C GLU A 60 50.35 25.29 2.41
N LYS A 61 49.62 26.34 1.97
CA LYS A 61 49.60 26.74 0.55
C LYS A 61 50.97 27.26 0.07
N LYS A 62 51.76 27.88 0.94
CA LYS A 62 53.12 28.36 0.63
C LYS A 62 54.10 27.17 0.49
N GLU A 63 54.04 26.20 1.41
CA GLU A 63 54.84 24.96 1.33
C GLU A 63 54.47 24.08 0.13
N LYS A 64 53.19 24.04 -0.25
CA LYS A 64 52.76 23.32 -1.47
C LYS A 64 53.26 23.99 -2.76
N LYS A 65 53.48 25.32 -2.76
CA LYS A 65 54.04 26.04 -3.91
C LYS A 65 55.53 25.77 -4.05
N GLU A 66 56.28 25.75 -2.94
CA GLU A 66 57.71 25.38 -2.92
C GLU A 66 57.96 23.91 -3.28
N LYS A 67 57.08 22.99 -2.88
CA LYS A 67 57.17 21.57 -3.31
C LYS A 67 56.86 21.39 -4.80
N LYS A 68 56.02 22.23 -5.38
CA LYS A 68 55.71 22.20 -6.82
C LYS A 68 56.89 22.69 -7.66
N GLU A 69 57.59 23.73 -7.22
CA GLU A 69 58.81 24.23 -7.87
C GLU A 69 60.00 23.26 -7.76
N LYS A 70 60.06 22.41 -6.73
CA LYS A 70 61.03 21.30 -6.66
C LYS A 70 60.68 20.15 -7.61
N LYS A 71 59.39 19.81 -7.74
CA LYS A 71 58.92 18.75 -8.65
C LYS A 71 59.11 19.10 -10.13
N ASP A 72 58.91 20.37 -10.49
CA ASP A 72 59.13 20.86 -11.85
C ASP A 72 60.64 20.88 -12.24
N LYS A 73 61.55 20.82 -11.25
CA LYS A 73 63.01 20.64 -11.48
C LYS A 73 63.42 19.18 -11.62
N GLU A 74 62.72 18.24 -10.97
CA GLU A 74 62.93 16.79 -11.16
C GLU A 74 62.33 16.30 -12.49
N GLU A 75 61.16 16.82 -12.91
CA GLU A 75 60.55 16.53 -14.21
C GLU A 75 61.37 17.05 -15.41
N LYS A 76 62.27 18.02 -15.19
CA LYS A 76 63.25 18.47 -16.20
C LYS A 76 64.50 17.58 -16.27
N LYS A 77 64.75 16.74 -15.25
CA LYS A 77 65.87 15.78 -15.23
C LYS A 77 65.45 14.47 -15.91
N GLU A 78 64.22 13.99 -15.69
CA GLU A 78 63.66 12.82 -16.39
C GLU A 78 63.34 13.08 -17.87
N LYS A 79 63.19 14.34 -18.30
CA LYS A 79 63.03 14.70 -19.71
C LYS A 79 64.32 14.62 -20.52
N LYS A 80 65.50 14.70 -19.86
CA LYS A 80 66.81 14.53 -20.52
C LYS A 80 67.12 13.06 -20.83
N ASP A 81 66.72 12.14 -19.95
CA ASP A 81 66.89 10.69 -20.19
C ASP A 81 65.90 10.14 -21.23
N LYS A 82 64.86 10.92 -21.56
CA LYS A 82 63.86 10.63 -22.62
C LYS A 82 64.24 11.18 -24.00
N GLU A 83 65.29 11.99 -24.10
CA GLU A 83 65.81 12.51 -25.37
C GLU A 83 66.92 11.62 -25.99
N GLU A 84 67.66 10.84 -25.18
CA GLU A 84 68.70 9.92 -25.70
C GLU A 84 68.19 8.56 -26.23
N LYS A 85 66.91 8.22 -26.02
CA LYS A 85 66.29 7.01 -26.59
C LYS A 85 65.35 7.29 -27.78
N LYS A 86 65.24 8.54 -28.21
CA LYS A 86 64.47 8.95 -29.39
C LYS A 86 65.26 8.89 -30.71
N GLU A 87 66.57 8.67 -30.66
CA GLU A 87 67.41 8.33 -31.82
C GLU A 87 67.61 6.82 -31.93
N LYS A 88 66.54 6.11 -32.25
CA LYS A 88 66.54 4.78 -32.90
C LYS A 88 65.12 4.51 -33.39
N LEU A 89 64.71 5.38 -34.31
CA LEU A 89 63.40 5.37 -34.94
C LEU A 89 63.62 5.50 -36.45
N LYS A 90 63.88 4.36 -37.08
CA LYS A 90 63.47 3.97 -38.44
C LYS A 90 63.97 2.55 -38.70
N GLU A 91 63.15 1.79 -39.44
CA GLU A 91 63.26 0.34 -39.71
C GLU A 91 62.78 -0.49 -38.50
N THR A 92 61.69 -1.26 -38.54
CA THR A 92 61.03 -1.99 -39.63
C THR A 92 59.62 -2.34 -39.13
N THR A 93 58.68 -2.47 -40.06
CA THR A 93 57.38 -3.13 -39.88
C THR A 93 57.51 -4.47 -39.16
N THR A 94 56.89 -4.63 -37.99
CA THR A 94 56.45 -5.93 -37.44
C THR A 94 55.26 -5.73 -36.51
N ALA A 95 54.34 -6.70 -36.59
CA ALA A 95 52.97 -6.67 -36.11
C ALA A 95 52.82 -6.43 -34.60
N ALA A 96 51.80 -5.67 -34.21
CA ALA A 96 51.27 -5.71 -32.86
C ALA A 96 50.58 -7.06 -32.66
N GLU A 97 51.10 -7.87 -31.74
CA GLU A 97 50.47 -9.12 -31.29
C GLU A 97 49.07 -8.81 -30.74
N SER A 98 48.05 -9.03 -31.57
CA SER A 98 46.69 -9.20 -31.10
C SER A 98 46.67 -10.40 -30.17
N VAL A 99 46.17 -10.25 -28.94
CA VAL A 99 45.70 -11.38 -28.13
C VAL A 99 44.53 -12.01 -28.89
N HIS A 100 44.84 -12.87 -29.86
CA HIS A 100 43.86 -13.59 -30.64
C HIS A 100 43.42 -14.75 -29.75
N THR A 101 42.18 -14.68 -29.27
CA THR A 101 41.53 -15.86 -28.71
C THR A 101 41.09 -16.71 -29.89
N ASP A 102 41.42 -18.01 -29.87
CA ASP A 102 41.05 -18.91 -30.96
C ASP A 102 39.53 -18.98 -31.11
N GLN A 103 39.03 -18.98 -32.35
CA GLN A 103 37.59 -19.04 -32.62
C GLN A 103 36.97 -20.32 -32.02
N GLU A 104 37.73 -21.41 -31.97
CA GLU A 104 37.33 -22.66 -31.31
C GLU A 104 37.10 -22.48 -29.80
N ASP A 105 37.94 -21.71 -29.11
CA ASP A 105 37.78 -21.41 -27.68
C ASP A 105 36.55 -20.52 -27.43
N ILE A 106 36.27 -19.58 -28.34
CA ILE A 106 35.09 -18.72 -28.28
C ILE A 106 33.83 -19.56 -28.52
N ASP A 107 33.81 -20.41 -29.54
CA ASP A 107 32.67 -21.26 -29.88
C ASP A 107 32.39 -22.27 -28.75
N LYS A 108 33.45 -22.83 -28.18
CA LYS A 108 33.37 -23.69 -26.98
C LYS A 108 32.83 -22.92 -25.78
N PHE A 109 33.33 -21.72 -25.52
CA PHE A 109 32.84 -20.88 -24.42
C PHE A 109 31.35 -20.53 -24.57
N LEU A 110 30.92 -20.14 -25.77
CA LEU A 110 29.51 -19.84 -26.07
C LEU A 110 28.64 -21.08 -25.86
N LYS A 111 29.11 -22.25 -26.31
CA LYS A 111 28.39 -23.52 -26.14
C LYS A 111 28.31 -23.97 -24.68
N ASP A 112 29.44 -23.97 -23.97
CA ASP A 112 29.54 -24.43 -22.58
C ASP A 112 28.71 -23.59 -21.61
N ASN A 113 28.56 -22.30 -21.91
CA ASN A 113 27.79 -21.37 -21.10
C ASN A 113 26.37 -21.09 -21.64
N GLU A 114 25.93 -21.84 -22.66
CA GLU A 114 24.63 -21.69 -23.33
C GLU A 114 24.35 -20.22 -23.72
N ILE A 115 25.35 -19.53 -24.28
CA ILE A 115 25.27 -18.11 -24.62
C ILE A 115 24.74 -17.95 -26.03
N THR A 116 23.80 -17.03 -26.20
CA THR A 116 23.30 -16.65 -27.51
C THR A 116 23.30 -15.14 -27.65
N ILE A 117 23.83 -14.65 -28.78
CA ILE A 117 23.99 -13.24 -29.07
C ILE A 117 23.18 -12.92 -30.32
N GLU A 118 22.02 -12.29 -30.15
CA GLU A 118 21.17 -11.86 -31.26
C GLU A 118 21.56 -10.43 -31.69
N ASN A 119 21.49 -10.15 -32.98
CA ASN A 119 21.91 -8.89 -33.62
C ASN A 119 23.40 -8.53 -33.51
N GLY A 120 24.23 -9.39 -32.89
CA GLY A 120 25.67 -9.17 -32.73
C GLY A 120 26.53 -9.64 -33.92
N GLU A 121 26.08 -10.63 -34.68
CA GLU A 121 26.86 -11.27 -35.77
C GLU A 121 27.34 -10.27 -36.84
N LYS A 122 26.56 -9.23 -37.12
CA LYS A 122 26.90 -8.19 -38.11
C LYS A 122 28.01 -7.24 -37.67
N THR A 123 28.46 -7.31 -36.41
CA THR A 123 29.44 -6.37 -35.84
C THR A 123 30.88 -6.88 -35.87
N GLY A 124 31.09 -8.19 -36.07
CA GLY A 124 32.41 -8.83 -35.99
C GLY A 124 33.05 -8.77 -34.59
N ILE A 125 32.30 -8.44 -33.54
CA ILE A 125 32.80 -8.33 -32.16
C ILE A 125 32.68 -9.69 -31.46
N GLN A 126 33.78 -10.17 -30.90
CA GLN A 126 33.86 -11.44 -30.18
C GLN A 126 33.77 -11.27 -28.65
N PRO A 127 33.26 -12.29 -27.92
CA PRO A 127 33.28 -12.33 -26.46
C PRO A 127 34.68 -12.21 -25.85
N LEU A 128 34.76 -11.57 -24.69
CA LEU A 128 36.00 -11.35 -23.94
C LEU A 128 36.13 -12.39 -22.82
N ILE A 129 36.84 -13.49 -23.07
CA ILE A 129 36.93 -14.61 -22.13
C ILE A 129 38.01 -14.44 -21.04
N THR A 130 38.95 -13.50 -21.20
CA THR A 130 40.00 -13.18 -20.21
C THR A 130 40.09 -11.67 -19.95
N PHE A 131 40.44 -11.28 -18.73
CA PHE A 131 40.61 -9.85 -18.38
C PHE A 131 41.75 -9.16 -19.15
N ASP A 132 42.74 -9.90 -19.65
CA ASP A 132 43.84 -9.32 -20.43
C ASP A 132 43.36 -8.67 -21.72
N SER A 133 42.32 -9.22 -22.33
CA SER A 133 41.69 -8.66 -23.53
C SER A 133 41.02 -7.30 -23.28
N LEU A 134 40.82 -6.87 -22.02
CA LEU A 134 40.33 -5.52 -21.71
C LEU A 134 41.35 -4.43 -22.05
N LYS A 135 42.64 -4.77 -22.18
CA LYS A 135 43.69 -3.82 -22.60
C LYS A 135 43.39 -3.19 -23.96
N ASN A 136 42.64 -3.89 -24.82
CA ASN A 136 42.23 -3.42 -26.15
C ASN A 136 41.15 -2.32 -26.10
N TYR A 137 40.53 -2.08 -24.95
CA TYR A 137 39.41 -1.12 -24.78
C TYR A 137 39.80 0.15 -24.01
N ASN A 138 41.10 0.38 -23.79
CA ASN A 138 41.65 1.56 -23.09
C ASN A 138 40.99 1.80 -21.71
N ILE A 139 40.83 0.72 -20.92
CA ILE A 139 40.22 0.76 -19.60
C ILE A 139 41.15 1.41 -18.57
N GLU A 140 40.60 2.26 -17.71
CA GLU A 140 41.37 2.93 -16.64
C GLU A 140 42.09 1.89 -15.76
N PRO A 141 43.42 2.03 -15.52
CA PRO A 141 44.20 1.02 -14.81
C PRO A 141 43.69 0.68 -13.40
N LYS A 142 43.06 1.63 -12.72
CA LYS A 142 42.47 1.41 -11.40
C LYS A 142 41.25 0.49 -11.44
N ILE A 143 40.46 0.55 -12.51
CA ILE A 143 39.35 -0.37 -12.74
C ILE A 143 39.89 -1.78 -12.95
N LEU A 144 40.93 -1.94 -13.78
CA LEU A 144 41.58 -3.24 -14.00
C LEU A 144 42.13 -3.84 -12.69
N LYS A 145 42.73 -3.01 -11.84
CA LYS A 145 43.18 -3.43 -10.50
C LYS A 145 42.02 -3.90 -9.61
N SER A 146 40.87 -3.24 -9.66
CA SER A 146 39.69 -3.69 -8.91
C SER A 146 39.08 -4.98 -9.47
N LEU A 147 39.31 -5.29 -10.75
CA LEU A 147 38.89 -6.54 -11.39
C LEU A 147 39.85 -7.70 -11.14
N SER A 148 41.12 -7.44 -10.81
CA SER A 148 42.13 -8.49 -10.56
C SER A 148 41.82 -9.38 -9.35
N LYS A 149 40.78 -9.06 -8.56
CA LYS A 149 40.25 -9.94 -7.51
C LYS A 149 39.44 -11.12 -8.06
N PHE A 150 39.11 -11.10 -9.35
CA PHE A 150 38.40 -12.17 -10.04
C PHE A 150 39.34 -12.86 -11.04
N GLU A 151 39.18 -14.18 -11.19
CA GLU A 151 40.03 -14.97 -12.10
C GLU A 151 39.69 -14.69 -13.57
N LYS A 152 38.39 -14.66 -13.91
CA LYS A 152 37.89 -14.47 -15.27
C LYS A 152 36.57 -13.69 -15.24
N PRO A 153 36.20 -12.98 -16.34
CA PRO A 153 34.87 -12.39 -16.46
C PRO A 153 33.77 -13.44 -16.39
N SER A 154 32.62 -13.10 -15.81
CA SER A 154 31.46 -13.99 -15.87
C SER A 154 30.90 -14.08 -17.29
N PRO A 155 30.11 -15.12 -17.64
CA PRO A 155 29.58 -15.30 -18.99
C PRO A 155 28.85 -14.08 -19.57
N ILE A 156 28.03 -13.42 -18.75
CA ILE A 156 27.31 -12.20 -19.15
C ILE A 156 28.26 -10.99 -19.30
N GLN A 157 29.31 -10.90 -18.47
CA GLN A 157 30.32 -9.85 -18.57
C GLN A 157 31.16 -10.01 -19.83
N ALA A 158 31.72 -11.21 -20.03
CA ALA A 158 32.51 -11.58 -21.20
C ALA A 158 31.79 -11.26 -22.52
N SER A 159 30.49 -11.57 -22.56
CA SER A 159 29.69 -11.44 -23.78
C SER A 159 29.13 -10.03 -23.97
N ALA A 160 28.85 -9.27 -22.90
CA ALA A 160 28.28 -7.92 -23.02
C ALA A 160 29.34 -6.82 -23.15
N TRP A 161 30.45 -6.90 -22.41
CA TRP A 161 31.47 -5.83 -22.34
C TRP A 161 32.01 -5.37 -23.69
N PRO A 162 32.37 -6.25 -24.65
CA PRO A 162 32.89 -5.84 -25.96
C PRO A 162 31.94 -4.87 -26.70
N PHE A 163 30.64 -5.14 -26.65
CA PHE A 163 29.61 -4.32 -27.27
C PHE A 163 29.36 -3.04 -26.46
N LEU A 164 29.36 -3.13 -25.12
CA LEU A 164 29.15 -1.98 -24.25
C LEU A 164 30.26 -0.93 -24.40
N PHE A 165 31.52 -1.34 -24.46
CA PHE A 165 32.65 -0.41 -24.67
C PHE A 165 32.65 0.25 -26.05
N LYS A 166 32.01 -0.38 -27.04
CA LYS A 166 31.82 0.18 -28.39
C LYS A 166 30.55 1.03 -28.53
N GLY A 167 29.78 1.19 -27.44
CA GLY A 167 28.62 2.09 -27.40
C GLY A 167 27.30 1.48 -27.87
N HIS A 168 27.20 0.15 -28.01
CA HIS A 168 25.95 -0.51 -28.41
C HIS A 168 24.93 -0.58 -27.26
N ASP A 169 23.64 -0.42 -27.59
CA ASP A 169 22.54 -0.76 -26.70
C ASP A 169 22.52 -2.27 -26.44
N ILE A 170 22.29 -2.70 -25.19
CA ILE A 170 22.27 -4.12 -24.83
C ILE A 170 21.04 -4.50 -24.04
N VAL A 171 20.47 -5.65 -24.41
CA VAL A 171 19.59 -6.44 -23.56
C VAL A 171 20.38 -7.63 -23.02
N GLY A 172 20.66 -7.64 -21.72
CA GLY A 172 21.31 -8.75 -21.01
C GLY A 172 20.28 -9.61 -20.29
N VAL A 173 20.05 -10.83 -20.76
CA VAL A 173 19.17 -11.82 -20.09
C VAL A 173 20.06 -12.87 -19.42
N ALA A 174 20.04 -12.91 -18.10
CA ALA A 174 20.81 -13.88 -17.31
C ALA A 174 20.24 -14.02 -15.89
N GLU A 175 20.40 -15.18 -15.26
CA GLU A 175 19.89 -15.43 -13.89
C GLU A 175 20.47 -14.46 -12.83
N THR A 176 19.82 -14.33 -11.68
CA THR A 176 20.37 -13.57 -10.53
C THR A 176 21.68 -14.22 -10.08
N GLY A 177 22.70 -13.41 -9.78
CA GLY A 177 24.03 -13.91 -9.39
C GLY A 177 24.99 -14.16 -10.55
N SER A 178 24.56 -14.03 -11.81
CA SER A 178 25.41 -14.17 -13.00
C SER A 178 26.46 -13.06 -13.20
N GLY A 179 26.49 -12.04 -12.35
CA GLY A 179 27.46 -10.94 -12.42
C GLY A 179 27.00 -9.70 -13.22
N LYS A 180 25.68 -9.56 -13.47
CA LYS A 180 25.07 -8.43 -14.20
C LYS A 180 25.48 -7.05 -13.70
N THR A 181 25.59 -6.87 -12.38
CA THR A 181 25.95 -5.58 -11.77
C THR A 181 27.29 -5.03 -12.25
N LEU A 182 28.33 -5.87 -12.31
CA LEU A 182 29.62 -5.48 -12.90
C LEU A 182 29.57 -5.50 -14.44
N GLY A 183 28.68 -6.31 -15.02
CA GLY A 183 28.37 -6.35 -16.45
C GLY A 183 28.02 -4.97 -17.01
N PHE A 184 27.09 -4.24 -16.38
CA PHE A 184 26.80 -2.86 -16.77
C PHE A 184 27.65 -1.82 -16.04
N GLY A 185 28.08 -2.10 -14.81
CA GLY A 185 28.73 -1.12 -13.94
C GLY A 185 30.14 -0.73 -14.37
N VAL A 186 30.95 -1.69 -14.82
CA VAL A 186 32.33 -1.42 -15.27
C VAL A 186 32.33 -0.52 -16.52
N PRO A 187 31.57 -0.84 -17.60
CA PRO A 187 31.46 0.05 -18.75
C PRO A 187 30.85 1.41 -18.42
N ALA A 188 29.87 1.47 -17.51
CA ALA A 188 29.29 2.74 -17.08
C ALA A 188 30.33 3.68 -16.43
N ILE A 189 31.19 3.14 -15.54
CA ILE A 189 32.24 3.94 -14.91
C ILE A 189 33.29 4.38 -15.93
N GLN A 190 33.73 3.48 -16.83
CA GLN A 190 34.63 3.84 -17.92
C GLN A 190 34.05 4.92 -18.84
N HIS A 191 32.75 4.85 -19.12
CA HIS A 191 32.03 5.85 -19.92
C HIS A 191 32.10 7.25 -19.28
N ILE A 192 31.88 7.35 -17.96
CA ILE A 192 32.04 8.62 -17.23
C ILE A 192 33.47 9.16 -17.41
N LEU A 193 34.49 8.31 -17.26
CA LEU A 193 35.90 8.70 -17.40
C LEU A 193 36.23 9.19 -18.81
N ASN A 194 35.69 8.54 -19.84
CA ASN A 194 35.88 8.93 -21.24
C ASN A 194 35.26 10.31 -21.53
N THR A 195 34.09 10.62 -20.94
CA THR A 195 33.43 11.93 -21.13
C THR A 195 34.10 13.08 -20.36
N LYS A 196 34.89 12.79 -19.32
CA LYS A 196 35.51 13.78 -18.41
C LYS A 196 34.53 14.82 -17.83
N SER A 197 33.24 14.48 -17.75
CA SER A 197 32.18 15.35 -17.30
C SER A 197 32.05 15.36 -15.77
N LYS A 198 31.78 16.53 -15.18
CA LYS A 198 31.40 16.66 -13.76
C LYS A 198 29.89 16.56 -13.52
N LYS A 199 29.08 16.59 -14.58
CA LYS A 199 27.62 16.44 -14.51
C LYS A 199 27.24 14.96 -14.43
N LEU A 200 26.00 14.70 -14.01
CA LEU A 200 25.39 13.38 -14.05
C LEU A 200 25.41 12.80 -15.47
N LYS A 201 26.02 11.63 -15.63
CA LYS A 201 26.17 10.94 -16.92
C LYS A 201 25.52 9.56 -16.94
N VAL A 202 25.64 8.83 -15.83
CA VAL A 202 25.10 7.47 -15.68
C VAL A 202 23.90 7.47 -14.75
N LEU A 203 22.82 6.82 -15.20
CA LEU A 203 21.65 6.54 -14.39
C LEU A 203 21.36 5.03 -14.39
N VAL A 204 21.25 4.44 -13.21
CA VAL A 204 20.82 3.05 -13.01
C VAL A 204 19.49 3.04 -12.27
N VAL A 205 18.49 2.36 -12.83
CA VAL A 205 17.16 2.21 -12.22
C VAL A 205 16.96 0.75 -11.80
N SER A 206 16.52 0.53 -10.56
CA SER A 206 16.36 -0.80 -9.95
C SER A 206 15.04 -0.89 -9.16
N PRO A 207 14.36 -2.05 -9.11
CA PRO A 207 12.97 -2.17 -8.63
C PRO A 207 12.76 -1.92 -7.14
N THR A 208 13.77 -2.14 -6.29
CA THR A 208 13.62 -1.98 -4.84
C THR A 208 14.79 -1.23 -4.21
N ARG A 209 14.56 -0.73 -3.00
CA ARG A 209 15.59 -0.06 -2.20
C ARG A 209 16.78 -0.98 -1.95
N GLU A 210 16.51 -2.23 -1.63
CA GLU A 210 17.52 -3.24 -1.28
C GLU A 210 18.44 -3.49 -2.47
N LEU A 211 17.86 -3.70 -3.66
CA LEU A 211 18.61 -3.93 -4.89
C LEU A 211 19.39 -2.68 -5.33
N ALA A 212 18.76 -1.50 -5.27
CA ALA A 212 19.44 -0.24 -5.54
C ALA A 212 20.64 0.00 -4.59
N THR A 213 20.49 -0.38 -3.32
CA THR A 213 21.58 -0.29 -2.32
C THR A 213 22.69 -1.29 -2.61
N GLN A 214 22.33 -2.53 -2.96
CA GLN A 214 23.31 -3.56 -3.34
C GLN A 214 24.13 -3.17 -4.58
N ILE A 215 23.48 -2.61 -5.60
CA ILE A 215 24.19 -2.08 -6.79
C ILE A 215 25.13 -0.95 -6.37
N TYR A 216 24.67 -0.04 -5.51
CA TYR A 216 25.49 1.07 -5.04
C TYR A 216 26.71 0.59 -4.26
N ASP A 217 26.55 -0.34 -3.32
CA ASP A 217 27.66 -0.85 -2.53
C ASP A 217 28.70 -1.56 -3.42
N ASN A 218 28.25 -2.30 -4.44
CA ASN A 218 29.14 -2.95 -5.41
C ASN A 218 29.91 -1.96 -6.30
N LEU A 219 29.27 -0.85 -6.69
CA LEU A 219 29.89 0.14 -7.58
C LEU A 219 30.68 1.21 -6.84
N LYS A 220 30.42 1.42 -5.54
CA LYS A 220 31.05 2.46 -4.73
C LYS A 220 32.56 2.31 -4.67
N GLU A 221 33.05 1.10 -4.42
CA GLU A 221 34.49 0.81 -4.38
C GLU A 221 35.18 1.21 -5.69
N LEU A 222 34.54 0.88 -6.82
CA LEU A 222 35.03 1.22 -8.15
C LEU A 222 35.02 2.73 -8.39
N THR A 223 33.90 3.41 -8.13
CA THR A 223 33.79 4.86 -8.34
C THR A 223 34.76 5.65 -7.45
N ASP A 224 34.91 5.25 -6.19
CA ASP A 224 35.82 5.91 -5.24
C ASP A 224 37.28 5.76 -5.69
N SER A 225 37.67 4.59 -6.24
CA SER A 225 39.03 4.34 -6.72
C SER A 225 39.45 5.30 -7.86
N VAL A 226 38.51 5.68 -8.72
CA VAL A 226 38.72 6.57 -9.86
C VAL A 226 38.32 8.03 -9.58
N GLY A 227 37.90 8.35 -8.35
CA GLY A 227 37.55 9.70 -7.93
C GLY A 227 36.21 10.23 -8.48
N LEU A 228 35.27 9.33 -8.74
CA LEU A 228 33.90 9.65 -9.14
C LEU A 228 32.94 9.52 -7.96
N HIS A 229 31.87 10.30 -7.98
CA HIS A 229 30.83 10.24 -6.96
C HIS A 229 29.61 9.49 -7.49
N CYS A 230 29.25 8.43 -6.76
CA CYS A 230 28.03 7.65 -6.93
C CYS A 230 27.08 7.95 -5.77
N VAL A 231 25.76 7.95 -6.03
CA VAL A 231 24.74 8.08 -4.98
C VAL A 231 23.60 7.09 -5.20
N CYS A 232 23.05 6.57 -4.10
CA CYS A 232 21.87 5.72 -4.10
C CYS A 232 20.64 6.52 -3.62
N VAL A 233 19.53 6.40 -4.35
CA VAL A 233 18.35 7.27 -4.17
C VAL A 233 17.07 6.44 -4.11
N TYR A 234 16.33 6.48 -3.00
CA TYR A 234 15.17 5.63 -2.79
C TYR A 234 14.10 6.16 -1.81
N GLY A 235 12.92 5.56 -1.87
CA GLY A 235 11.74 5.87 -1.05
C GLY A 235 11.89 5.56 0.44
N GLY A 236 11.05 6.16 1.29
CA GLY A 236 10.98 5.84 2.73
C GLY A 236 12.04 6.52 3.61
N VAL A 237 12.92 7.36 3.05
CA VAL A 237 13.87 8.20 3.80
C VAL A 237 13.78 9.68 3.38
N PRO A 238 14.20 10.64 4.22
CA PRO A 238 14.09 12.08 3.93
C PRO A 238 14.77 12.48 2.60
N LYS A 239 14.22 13.50 1.94
CA LYS A 239 14.68 13.96 0.62
C LYS A 239 15.92 14.86 0.69
N ASP A 240 16.08 15.65 1.75
CA ASP A 240 17.06 16.75 1.79
C ASP A 240 18.52 16.30 1.65
N GLN A 241 18.89 15.21 2.33
CA GLN A 241 20.23 14.66 2.22
C GLN A 241 20.51 14.13 0.81
N GLN A 242 19.55 13.38 0.24
CA GLN A 242 19.67 12.83 -1.11
C GLN A 242 19.78 13.92 -2.18
N ARG A 243 19.05 15.04 -2.05
CA ARG A 243 19.19 16.19 -2.96
C ARG A 243 20.61 16.74 -3.00
N THR A 244 21.20 16.87 -1.82
CA THR A 244 22.56 17.41 -1.67
C THR A 244 23.60 16.47 -2.29
N ASP A 245 23.39 15.17 -2.18
CA ASP A 245 24.29 14.15 -2.70
C ASP A 245 24.16 14.00 -4.22
N ILE A 246 22.94 14.04 -4.77
CA ILE A 246 22.66 14.03 -6.22
C ILE A 246 23.43 15.15 -6.95
N ALA A 247 23.44 16.36 -6.40
CA ALA A 247 24.08 17.51 -7.03
C ALA A 247 25.61 17.35 -7.24
N LYS A 248 26.25 16.41 -6.54
CA LYS A 248 27.70 16.18 -6.62
C LYS A 248 28.06 14.92 -7.41
N SER A 249 27.07 14.14 -7.84
CA SER A 249 27.27 12.80 -8.39
C SER A 249 27.30 12.76 -9.91
N GLN A 250 28.18 11.93 -10.45
CA GLN A 250 28.24 11.60 -11.88
C GLN A 250 27.46 10.32 -12.21
N CYS A 251 27.19 9.49 -11.18
CA CYS A 251 26.41 8.27 -11.26
C CYS A 251 25.30 8.28 -10.20
N VAL A 252 24.06 8.01 -10.63
CA VAL A 252 22.91 7.87 -9.73
C VAL A 252 22.33 6.48 -9.89
N ILE A 253 22.09 5.81 -8.78
CA ILE A 253 21.37 4.53 -8.71
C ILE A 253 20.08 4.80 -7.96
N ALA A 254 18.93 4.46 -8.54
CA ALA A 254 17.66 4.87 -7.96
C ALA A 254 16.52 3.86 -8.13
N THR A 255 15.57 3.92 -7.20
CA THR A 255 14.24 3.31 -7.38
C THR A 255 13.33 4.21 -8.22
N PRO A 256 12.48 3.67 -9.12
CA PRO A 256 11.65 4.47 -10.03
C PRO A 256 10.86 5.59 -9.34
N GLY A 257 10.05 5.27 -8.34
CA GLY A 257 9.19 6.26 -7.70
C GLY A 257 9.94 7.42 -7.03
N ARG A 258 11.07 7.16 -6.36
CA ARG A 258 11.87 8.25 -5.75
C ARG A 258 12.61 9.07 -6.80
N LEU A 259 13.02 8.47 -7.91
CA LEU A 259 13.65 9.21 -9.00
C LEU A 259 12.64 10.15 -9.65
N VAL A 260 11.42 9.66 -9.93
CA VAL A 260 10.30 10.46 -10.44
C VAL A 260 9.97 11.62 -9.51
N ASP A 261 9.96 11.40 -8.19
CA ASP A 261 9.81 12.46 -7.20
C ASP A 261 10.83 13.60 -7.38
N PHE A 262 12.10 13.27 -7.62
CA PHE A 262 13.17 14.27 -7.80
C PHE A 262 13.17 14.92 -9.18
N ILE A 263 12.68 14.22 -10.20
CA ILE A 263 12.44 14.81 -11.53
C ILE A 263 11.33 15.86 -11.41
N ASN A 264 10.22 15.50 -10.77
CA ASN A 264 9.03 16.36 -10.66
C ASN A 264 9.27 17.61 -9.82
N ASP A 265 10.10 17.53 -8.78
CA ASP A 265 10.43 18.68 -7.93
C ASP A 265 11.65 19.49 -8.43
N GLY A 266 12.25 19.08 -9.55
CA GLY A 266 13.40 19.75 -10.16
C GLY A 266 14.73 19.56 -9.42
N SER A 267 14.81 18.63 -8.46
CA SER A 267 16.05 18.36 -7.72
C SER A 267 17.08 17.58 -8.53
N ILE A 268 16.68 16.91 -9.60
CA ILE A 268 17.58 16.20 -10.51
C ILE A 268 17.28 16.58 -11.96
N ASP A 269 18.35 16.89 -12.69
CA ASP A 269 18.30 17.11 -14.13
C ASP A 269 18.90 15.87 -14.82
N LEU A 270 18.07 15.18 -15.62
CA LEU A 270 18.46 13.98 -16.35
C LEU A 270 18.85 14.28 -17.81
N SER A 271 18.79 15.54 -18.25
CA SER A 271 19.11 15.92 -19.64
C SER A 271 20.56 15.61 -20.02
N SER A 272 21.48 15.59 -19.04
CA SER A 272 22.90 15.28 -19.28
C SER A 272 23.24 13.79 -19.23
N VAL A 273 22.29 12.93 -18.85
CA VAL A 273 22.46 11.48 -18.82
C VAL A 273 22.51 10.95 -20.25
N ASP A 274 23.60 10.27 -20.59
CA ASP A 274 23.81 9.63 -21.89
C ASP A 274 24.08 8.12 -21.75
N TYR A 275 23.98 7.59 -20.52
CA TYR A 275 24.11 6.17 -20.22
C TYR A 275 23.01 5.74 -19.23
N LEU A 276 22.02 5.00 -19.71
CA LEU A 276 20.85 4.57 -18.93
C LEU A 276 20.81 3.06 -18.77
N VAL A 277 20.69 2.58 -17.53
CA VAL A 277 20.55 1.16 -17.19
C VAL A 277 19.20 0.91 -16.52
N LEU A 278 18.43 -0.06 -17.03
CA LEU A 278 17.28 -0.65 -16.36
C LEU A 278 17.65 -2.04 -15.86
N ASP A 279 17.88 -2.18 -14.55
CA ASP A 279 18.21 -3.47 -13.92
C ASP A 279 16.96 -4.12 -13.32
N GLU A 280 16.78 -5.41 -13.56
CA GLU A 280 15.59 -6.19 -13.21
C GLU A 280 14.28 -5.57 -13.74
N ALA A 281 14.25 -5.27 -15.04
CA ALA A 281 13.11 -4.63 -15.70
C ALA A 281 11.79 -5.43 -15.58
N ASP A 282 11.85 -6.75 -15.65
CA ASP A 282 10.75 -7.67 -15.37
C ASP A 282 10.12 -7.39 -14.00
N ARG A 283 10.95 -7.32 -12.96
CA ARG A 283 10.47 -7.05 -11.59
C ARG A 283 9.94 -5.63 -11.41
N MET A 284 10.46 -4.66 -12.16
CA MET A 284 9.90 -3.31 -12.13
C MET A 284 8.49 -3.27 -12.71
N LEU A 285 8.24 -4.00 -13.81
CA LEU A 285 6.91 -4.12 -14.41
C LEU A 285 5.93 -4.87 -13.49
N GLU A 286 6.35 -5.98 -12.88
CA GLU A 286 5.53 -6.71 -11.89
C GLU A 286 5.11 -5.83 -10.70
N LYS A 287 5.93 -4.85 -10.34
CA LYS A 287 5.67 -3.89 -9.25
C LYS A 287 4.86 -2.67 -9.69
N GLY A 288 4.46 -2.59 -10.96
CA GLY A 288 3.65 -1.51 -11.50
C GLY A 288 4.43 -0.21 -11.75
N PHE A 289 5.75 -0.26 -11.93
CA PHE A 289 6.57 0.93 -12.22
C PHE A 289 6.65 1.31 -13.70
N GLU A 290 5.82 0.71 -14.55
CA GLU A 290 5.87 0.94 -16.01
C GLU A 290 5.78 2.43 -16.38
N GLU A 291 4.82 3.15 -15.81
CA GLU A 291 4.64 4.59 -16.09
C GLU A 291 5.77 5.44 -15.53
N ASP A 292 6.36 5.04 -14.40
CA ASP A 292 7.52 5.72 -13.83
C ASP A 292 8.74 5.53 -14.73
N ILE A 293 8.97 4.32 -15.24
CA ILE A 293 10.05 4.02 -16.19
C ILE A 293 9.90 4.84 -17.47
N LYS A 294 8.69 4.88 -18.06
CA LYS A 294 8.42 5.69 -19.27
C LYS A 294 8.72 7.17 -19.01
N LEU A 295 8.35 7.71 -17.85
CA LEU A 295 8.65 9.10 -17.48
C LEU A 295 10.15 9.34 -17.33
N ILE A 296 10.88 8.42 -16.68
CA ILE A 296 12.33 8.51 -16.51
C ILE A 296 13.03 8.52 -17.86
N ILE A 297 12.69 7.56 -18.74
CA ILE A 297 13.25 7.46 -20.09
C ILE A 297 13.02 8.74 -20.89
N LYS A 298 11.82 9.33 -20.79
CA LYS A 298 11.46 10.59 -21.45
C LYS A 298 12.22 11.80 -20.90
N SER A 299 12.63 11.73 -19.63
CA SER A 299 13.38 12.80 -18.95
C SER A 299 14.88 12.75 -19.25
N VAL A 300 15.37 11.62 -19.75
CA VAL A 300 16.74 11.45 -20.24
C VAL A 300 16.80 11.88 -21.71
N SER A 301 17.87 12.57 -22.11
CA SER A 301 18.06 12.98 -23.51
C SER A 301 18.04 11.78 -24.45
N SER A 302 17.33 11.89 -25.58
CA SER A 302 17.28 10.86 -26.63
C SER A 302 18.48 10.93 -27.57
N ASN A 303 19.21 12.05 -27.61
CA ASN A 303 20.33 12.25 -28.52
C ASN A 303 21.57 11.54 -28.00
N ASN A 304 22.03 10.52 -28.71
CA ASN A 304 23.29 9.80 -28.46
C ASN A 304 23.36 9.09 -27.07
N ARG A 305 22.22 8.62 -26.55
CA ARG A 305 22.14 7.84 -25.31
C ARG A 305 22.37 6.36 -25.58
N GLN A 306 23.30 5.77 -24.83
CA GLN A 306 23.44 4.32 -24.74
C GLN A 306 22.47 3.77 -23.69
N THR A 307 21.69 2.75 -24.07
CA THR A 307 20.62 2.19 -23.25
C THR A 307 20.86 0.71 -23.00
N LEU A 308 20.83 0.33 -21.73
CA LEU A 308 21.07 -1.02 -21.27
C LEU A 308 19.85 -1.51 -20.49
N MET A 309 19.46 -2.76 -20.72
CA MET A 309 18.45 -3.43 -19.92
C MET A 309 18.94 -4.80 -19.50
N PHE A 310 18.99 -5.05 -18.20
CA PHE A 310 19.42 -6.32 -17.63
C PHE A 310 18.27 -6.95 -16.86
N THR A 311 17.97 -8.21 -17.14
CA THR A 311 16.80 -8.89 -16.55
C THR A 311 17.04 -10.39 -16.41
N ALA A 312 16.30 -11.04 -15.52
CA ALA A 312 16.35 -12.49 -15.36
C ALA A 312 15.45 -13.21 -16.37
N THR A 313 14.38 -12.53 -16.83
CA THR A 313 13.37 -13.12 -17.70
C THR A 313 13.09 -12.22 -18.89
N TRP A 314 12.59 -12.79 -19.98
CA TRP A 314 12.31 -12.05 -21.22
C TRP A 314 10.85 -12.19 -21.69
N PRO A 315 9.86 -11.88 -20.84
CA PRO A 315 8.44 -11.99 -21.19
C PRO A 315 8.00 -10.89 -22.16
N LYS A 316 6.79 -11.03 -22.72
CA LYS A 316 6.25 -10.14 -23.75
C LYS A 316 6.25 -8.67 -23.33
N GLU A 317 5.89 -8.39 -22.08
CA GLU A 317 5.80 -7.04 -21.52
C GLU A 317 7.16 -6.35 -21.46
N VAL A 318 8.22 -7.09 -21.11
CA VAL A 318 9.60 -6.58 -21.11
C VAL A 318 10.09 -6.36 -22.54
N ARG A 319 9.69 -7.20 -23.49
CA ARG A 319 9.99 -7.02 -24.93
C ARG A 319 9.32 -5.76 -25.48
N GLU A 320 8.04 -5.57 -25.16
CA GLU A 320 7.27 -4.39 -25.55
C GLU A 320 7.90 -3.13 -24.95
N LEU A 321 8.27 -3.17 -23.66
CA LEU A 321 9.03 -2.09 -23.02
C LEU A 321 10.30 -1.80 -23.82
N ALA A 322 11.19 -2.79 -24.03
CA ALA A 322 12.45 -2.64 -24.75
C ALA A 322 12.28 -1.99 -26.13
N SER A 323 11.30 -2.48 -26.90
CA SER A 323 11.04 -2.02 -28.26
C SER A 323 10.61 -0.55 -28.33
N GLY A 324 10.08 -0.01 -27.24
CA GLY A 324 9.61 1.38 -27.18
C GLY A 324 10.72 2.42 -26.98
N PHE A 325 11.94 2.04 -26.57
CA PHE A 325 12.98 3.03 -26.23
C PHE A 325 14.42 2.63 -26.51
N MET A 326 14.69 1.37 -26.87
CA MET A 326 16.03 0.90 -27.24
C MET A 326 16.19 0.89 -28.76
N ASN A 327 17.38 1.26 -29.25
CA ASN A 327 17.65 1.35 -30.69
C ASN A 327 18.44 0.12 -31.17
N ASN A 328 17.77 -0.83 -31.82
CA ASN A 328 18.36 -2.06 -32.34
C ASN A 328 19.36 -2.74 -31.36
N PRO A 329 18.92 -3.11 -30.14
CA PRO A 329 19.82 -3.59 -29.11
C PRO A 329 20.42 -4.95 -29.48
N ILE A 330 21.66 -5.15 -29.04
CA ILE A 330 22.30 -6.46 -29.04
C ILE A 330 21.78 -7.24 -27.84
N LYS A 331 21.19 -8.39 -28.10
CA LYS A 331 20.62 -9.21 -27.02
C LYS A 331 21.59 -10.34 -26.70
N VAL A 332 22.15 -10.27 -25.50
CA VAL A 332 23.03 -11.30 -24.93
C VAL A 332 22.20 -12.11 -23.95
N ASN A 333 21.95 -13.36 -24.28
CA ASN A 333 21.27 -14.30 -23.41
C ASN A 333 22.29 -15.34 -22.91
N VAL A 334 22.33 -15.56 -21.61
CA VAL A 334 23.21 -16.55 -20.96
C VAL A 334 22.33 -17.57 -20.26
N GLY A 335 22.36 -18.81 -20.74
CA GLY A 335 21.49 -19.88 -20.28
C GLY A 335 20.33 -20.17 -21.24
N ASN A 336 19.62 -21.26 -20.96
CA ASN A 336 18.67 -21.85 -21.89
C ASN A 336 17.57 -20.88 -22.39
N ARG A 337 17.30 -20.96 -23.69
CA ARG A 337 16.31 -20.16 -24.41
C ARG A 337 14.89 -20.58 -24.02
N ASP A 338 14.06 -19.57 -23.84
CA ASP A 338 12.61 -19.64 -23.67
C ASP A 338 12.08 -20.19 -22.33
N GLU A 339 11.08 -19.46 -21.85
CA GLU A 339 10.12 -19.73 -20.77
C GLU A 339 10.47 -20.85 -19.77
N LEU A 340 10.79 -20.42 -18.54
CA LEU A 340 10.59 -21.22 -17.31
C LEU A 340 11.31 -22.58 -17.22
N THR A 341 12.40 -22.82 -17.95
CA THR A 341 13.20 -24.03 -17.71
C THR A 341 14.03 -23.90 -16.43
N ALA A 342 13.70 -24.74 -15.44
CA ALA A 342 14.41 -24.80 -14.17
C ALA A 342 15.90 -25.14 -14.36
N ASN A 343 16.76 -24.47 -13.59
CA ASN A 343 18.22 -24.66 -13.59
C ASN A 343 18.59 -26.16 -13.40
N LYS A 344 19.25 -26.75 -14.40
CA LYS A 344 19.64 -28.18 -14.42
C LYS A 344 20.64 -28.55 -13.33
N ARG A 345 21.31 -27.58 -12.70
CA ARG A 345 22.20 -27.80 -11.54
C ARG A 345 21.43 -28.00 -10.23
N ILE A 346 20.11 -27.74 -10.22
CA ILE A 346 19.26 -27.86 -9.04
C ILE A 346 18.41 -29.13 -9.15
N LYS A 347 18.68 -30.11 -8.29
CA LYS A 347 17.79 -31.26 -8.12
C LYS A 347 16.56 -30.84 -7.31
N GLN A 348 15.42 -30.75 -7.97
CA GLN A 348 14.14 -30.47 -7.31
C GLN A 348 13.48 -31.77 -6.85
N ILE A 349 13.06 -31.82 -5.59
CA ILE A 349 12.35 -32.94 -4.99
C ILE A 349 11.05 -32.39 -4.42
N VAL A 350 9.91 -32.97 -4.81
CA VAL A 350 8.58 -32.58 -4.33
C VAL A 350 7.96 -33.78 -3.63
N GLU A 351 7.65 -33.61 -2.34
CA GLU A 351 6.97 -34.62 -1.53
C GLU A 351 5.59 -34.09 -1.12
N VAL A 352 4.55 -34.90 -1.34
CA VAL A 352 3.19 -34.63 -0.86
C VAL A 352 3.03 -35.35 0.47
N ILE A 353 2.80 -34.58 1.54
CA ILE A 353 2.69 -35.08 2.90
C ILE A 353 1.50 -34.43 3.60
N ASP A 354 0.94 -35.15 4.58
CA ASP A 354 -0.12 -34.62 5.44
C ASP A 354 0.37 -33.35 6.19
N PRO A 355 -0.44 -32.28 6.28
CA PRO A 355 -0.08 -31.08 7.02
C PRO A 355 0.42 -31.32 8.45
N TYR A 356 -0.10 -32.33 9.15
CA TYR A 356 0.31 -32.66 10.52
C TYR A 356 1.70 -33.31 10.59
N ASP A 357 2.17 -33.93 9.50
CA ASP A 357 3.47 -34.60 9.43
C ASP A 357 4.62 -33.68 8.93
N LYS A 358 4.30 -32.46 8.47
CA LYS A 358 5.28 -31.52 7.88
C LYS A 358 6.47 -31.23 8.79
N GLU A 359 6.25 -30.98 10.07
CA GLU A 359 7.34 -30.70 11.01
C GLU A 359 8.20 -31.93 11.32
N LYS A 360 7.56 -33.08 11.49
CA LYS A 360 8.26 -34.35 11.69
C LYS A 360 9.14 -34.67 10.48
N ARG A 361 8.63 -34.45 9.27
CA ARG A 361 9.37 -34.66 8.02
C ARG A 361 10.50 -33.66 7.85
N LEU A 362 10.28 -32.38 8.17
CA LEU A 362 11.32 -31.36 8.17
C LEU A 362 12.51 -31.79 9.04
N ILE A 363 12.26 -32.25 10.26
CA ILE A 363 13.30 -32.71 11.18
C ILE A 363 14.07 -33.92 10.60
N GLN A 364 13.37 -34.88 9.99
CA GLN A 364 14.02 -36.02 9.33
C GLN A 364 14.94 -35.58 8.19
N LEU A 365 14.49 -34.63 7.36
CA LEU A 365 15.30 -34.08 6.27
C LEU A 365 16.53 -33.35 6.80
N LEU A 366 16.39 -32.57 7.87
CA LEU A 366 17.52 -31.90 8.50
C LEU A 366 18.57 -32.90 9.01
N HIS A 367 18.16 -33.97 9.70
CA HIS A 367 19.08 -35.04 10.09
C HIS A 367 19.73 -35.73 8.89
N GLN A 368 18.98 -35.96 7.81
CA GLN A 368 19.50 -36.60 6.60
C GLN A 368 20.55 -35.73 5.89
N TYR A 369 20.32 -34.43 5.79
CA TYR A 369 21.24 -33.52 5.09
C TYR A 369 22.44 -33.13 5.96
N GLN A 370 22.24 -32.89 7.26
CA GLN A 370 23.35 -32.58 8.17
C GLN A 370 24.24 -33.79 8.50
N SER A 371 23.72 -35.03 8.41
CA SER A 371 24.56 -36.23 8.59
C SER A 371 25.49 -36.50 7.39
N LYS A 372 25.12 -36.05 6.20
CA LYS A 372 25.94 -36.19 4.99
C LYS A 372 27.11 -35.22 4.97
N ASN A 373 26.89 -33.98 5.40
CA ASN A 373 27.96 -33.00 5.61
C ASN A 373 27.47 -31.93 6.59
N LYS A 374 28.19 -31.73 7.70
CA LYS A 374 27.82 -30.75 8.73
C LYS A 374 28.00 -29.30 8.29
N ASP A 375 28.82 -29.05 7.27
CA ASP A 375 29.14 -27.71 6.76
C ASP A 375 28.17 -27.23 5.66
N ASP A 376 27.26 -28.11 5.23
CA ASP A 376 26.27 -27.75 4.22
C ASP A 376 25.28 -26.73 4.79
N LYS A 377 25.22 -25.55 4.17
CA LYS A 377 24.26 -24.50 4.55
C LYS A 377 22.87 -24.84 4.00
N ILE A 378 21.88 -24.81 4.88
CA ILE A 378 20.49 -25.17 4.61
C ILE A 378 19.60 -23.94 4.83
N LEU A 379 18.78 -23.61 3.84
CA LEU A 379 17.78 -22.54 3.91
C LEU A 379 16.38 -23.15 3.99
N ILE A 380 15.63 -22.79 5.01
CA ILE A 380 14.25 -23.22 5.25
C ILE A 380 13.33 -22.03 5.01
N PHE A 381 12.35 -22.18 4.14
CA PHE A 381 11.30 -21.21 3.92
C PHE A 381 10.03 -21.59 4.67
N ALA A 382 9.58 -20.68 5.53
CA ALA A 382 8.25 -20.71 6.13
C ALA A 382 7.31 -19.74 5.41
N LEU A 383 6.03 -20.09 5.32
CA LEU A 383 5.04 -19.28 4.59
C LEU A 383 4.77 -17.96 5.32
N TYR A 384 4.68 -18.01 6.65
CA TYR A 384 4.32 -16.85 7.47
C TYR A 384 5.23 -16.68 8.68
N LYS A 385 5.36 -15.44 9.16
CA LYS A 385 6.27 -15.09 10.28
C LYS A 385 6.01 -15.87 11.57
N LYS A 386 4.75 -16.18 11.89
CA LYS A 386 4.37 -16.99 13.06
C LYS A 386 4.79 -18.45 12.90
N GLU A 387 4.70 -18.99 11.68
CA GLU A 387 5.18 -20.33 11.37
C GLU A 387 6.70 -20.40 11.48
N ALA A 388 7.40 -19.39 10.96
CA ALA A 388 8.86 -19.26 11.13
C ALA A 388 9.25 -19.25 12.61
N SER A 389 8.64 -18.41 13.45
CA SER A 389 8.95 -18.40 14.89
C SER A 389 8.61 -19.71 15.60
N ARG A 390 7.57 -20.42 15.17
CA ARG A 390 7.23 -21.74 15.73
C ARG A 390 8.26 -22.79 15.35
N ILE A 391 8.62 -22.88 14.07
CA ILE A 391 9.62 -23.80 13.55
C ILE A 391 10.98 -23.50 14.19
N GLU A 392 11.37 -22.23 14.31
CA GLU A 392 12.60 -21.81 15.00
C GLU A 392 12.68 -22.35 16.42
N ARG A 393 11.62 -22.15 17.23
CA ARG A 393 11.56 -22.66 18.61
C ARG A 393 11.61 -24.18 18.67
N THR A 394 10.89 -24.86 17.77
CA THR A 394 10.89 -26.32 17.70
C THR A 394 12.27 -26.86 17.34
N LEU A 395 12.94 -26.26 16.36
CA LEU A 395 14.29 -26.64 15.95
C LEU A 395 15.31 -26.39 17.05
N ASN A 396 15.28 -25.21 17.69
CA ASN A 396 16.13 -24.90 18.85
C ASN A 396 15.90 -25.87 20.01
N TYR A 397 14.63 -26.20 20.33
CA TYR A 397 14.29 -27.19 21.36
C TYR A 397 14.80 -28.60 21.03
N LYS A 398 14.83 -28.95 19.74
CA LYS A 398 15.38 -30.21 19.24
C LYS A 398 16.91 -30.20 19.09
N GLY A 399 17.58 -29.12 19.50
CA GLY A 399 19.04 -29.00 19.54
C GLY A 399 19.68 -28.50 18.23
N PHE A 400 18.88 -28.05 17.26
CA PHE A 400 19.42 -27.42 16.05
C PHE A 400 19.72 -25.95 16.32
N GLN A 401 20.95 -25.51 16.00
CA GLN A 401 21.27 -24.08 15.96
C GLN A 401 20.73 -23.50 14.65
N VAL A 402 19.75 -22.62 14.74
CA VAL A 402 19.10 -21.97 13.58
C VAL A 402 19.13 -20.46 13.70
N ALA A 403 19.59 -19.79 12.64
CA ALA A 403 19.43 -18.35 12.47
C ALA A 403 18.07 -18.09 11.81
N ALA A 404 17.33 -17.07 12.27
CA ALA A 404 16.00 -16.78 11.75
C ALA A 404 15.88 -15.37 11.15
N LEU A 405 15.10 -15.26 10.08
CA LEU A 405 14.81 -14.02 9.36
C LEU A 405 13.30 -13.92 9.09
N HIS A 406 12.57 -13.28 10.00
CA HIS A 406 11.14 -13.04 9.85
C HIS A 406 10.69 -11.73 10.49
N GLY A 407 9.44 -11.35 10.19
CA GLY A 407 8.83 -10.06 10.52
C GLY A 407 8.81 -9.67 12.00
N ASP A 408 8.99 -10.63 12.91
CA ASP A 408 8.89 -10.41 14.36
C ASP A 408 10.26 -10.17 15.03
N LEU A 409 11.36 -10.32 14.28
CA LEU A 409 12.71 -9.94 14.73
C LEU A 409 12.99 -8.47 14.41
N SER A 410 13.71 -7.77 15.30
CA SER A 410 14.20 -6.42 15.02
C SER A 410 15.23 -6.42 13.88
N GLN A 411 15.44 -5.26 13.25
CA GLN A 411 16.44 -5.13 12.18
C GLN A 411 17.85 -5.51 12.65
N VAL A 412 18.22 -5.17 13.88
CA VAL A 412 19.52 -5.54 14.47
C VAL A 412 19.65 -7.05 14.61
N GLN A 413 18.60 -7.71 15.12
CA GLN A 413 18.59 -9.18 15.28
C GLN A 413 18.64 -9.91 13.93
N ARG A 414 17.93 -9.41 12.91
CA ARG A 414 18.00 -9.98 11.55
C ARG A 414 19.39 -9.84 10.96
N GLN A 415 20.01 -8.67 11.13
CA GLN A 415 21.38 -8.43 10.67
C GLN A 415 22.37 -9.36 11.37
N GLN A 416 22.28 -9.51 12.69
CA GLN A 416 23.11 -10.42 13.47
C GLN A 416 22.92 -11.89 13.06
N ALA A 417 21.67 -12.33 12.89
CA ALA A 417 21.36 -13.70 12.46
C ALA A 417 21.90 -14.00 11.06
N LEU A 418 21.77 -13.04 10.13
CA LEU A 418 22.32 -13.16 8.78
C LEU A 418 23.85 -13.16 8.79
N GLU A 419 24.49 -12.31 9.59
CA GLU A 419 25.96 -12.27 9.73
C GLU A 419 26.51 -13.57 10.33
N SER A 420 25.87 -14.10 11.37
CA SER A 420 26.22 -15.38 11.98
C SER A 420 26.13 -16.53 10.97
N PHE A 421 25.07 -16.57 10.17
CA PHE A 421 24.92 -17.54 9.08
C PHE A 421 25.96 -17.35 7.96
N LYS A 422 26.31 -16.10 7.62
CA LYS A 422 27.35 -15.80 6.62
C LYS A 422 28.73 -16.29 7.09
N ARG A 423 29.08 -16.04 8.36
CA ARG A 423 30.34 -16.47 8.99
C ARG A 423 30.45 -17.97 9.22
N GLY A 424 29.35 -18.73 9.05
CA GLY A 424 29.34 -20.17 9.26
C GLY A 424 29.24 -20.57 10.74
N GLU A 425 28.88 -19.65 11.63
CA GLU A 425 28.57 -19.92 13.03
C GLU A 425 27.26 -20.73 13.15
N CYS A 426 26.38 -20.59 12.16
CA CYS A 426 25.15 -21.36 12.02
C CYS A 426 24.97 -21.79 10.56
N ASN A 427 24.65 -23.07 10.34
CA ASN A 427 24.47 -23.65 9.01
C ASN A 427 22.98 -23.81 8.61
N LEU A 428 22.06 -23.33 9.46
CA LEU A 428 20.61 -23.36 9.22
C LEU A 428 20.05 -21.96 9.24
N LEU A 429 19.45 -21.53 8.13
CA LEU A 429 18.74 -20.26 8.05
C LEU A 429 17.25 -20.54 7.84
N LEU A 430 16.41 -20.05 8.74
CA LEU A 430 14.95 -20.08 8.59
C LEU A 430 14.45 -18.70 8.21
N ALA A 431 13.84 -18.57 7.04
CA ALA A 431 13.36 -17.29 6.55
C ALA A 431 11.91 -17.36 6.06
N THR A 432 11.23 -16.22 6.10
CA THR A 432 9.99 -16.04 5.31
C THR A 432 10.33 -15.51 3.93
N ASP A 433 9.51 -15.81 2.91
CA ASP A 433 9.71 -15.30 1.54
C ASP A 433 9.90 -13.78 1.51
N VAL A 434 9.17 -13.04 2.35
CA VAL A 434 9.27 -11.57 2.44
C VAL A 434 10.59 -11.12 3.06
N ALA A 435 11.06 -11.80 4.10
CA ALA A 435 12.26 -11.42 4.83
C ALA A 435 13.55 -11.82 4.12
N ALA A 436 13.53 -12.87 3.30
CA ALA A 436 14.68 -13.30 2.50
C ALA A 436 14.88 -12.46 1.23
N ARG A 437 13.84 -11.74 0.76
CA ARG A 437 13.92 -10.93 -0.48
C ARG A 437 14.96 -9.84 -0.36
N GLY A 438 15.88 -9.79 -1.33
CA GLY A 438 16.94 -8.79 -1.40
C GLY A 438 18.11 -9.03 -0.43
N LEU A 439 18.15 -10.16 0.27
CA LEU A 439 19.30 -10.55 1.08
C LEU A 439 20.22 -11.47 0.26
N ASP A 440 21.50 -11.12 0.21
CA ASP A 440 22.54 -11.98 -0.34
C ASP A 440 22.86 -13.11 0.67
N ILE A 441 22.45 -14.34 0.34
CA ILE A 441 22.63 -15.54 1.18
C ILE A 441 23.58 -16.49 0.44
N PRO A 442 24.90 -16.43 0.71
CA PRO A 442 25.89 -17.17 -0.07
C PRO A 442 25.91 -18.67 0.30
N ASN A 443 26.22 -19.50 -0.69
CA ASN A 443 26.61 -20.92 -0.55
C ASN A 443 25.55 -21.85 0.08
N VAL A 444 24.26 -21.62 -0.19
CA VAL A 444 23.18 -22.53 0.23
C VAL A 444 23.16 -23.77 -0.65
N LYS A 445 23.25 -24.95 -0.04
CA LYS A 445 23.27 -26.23 -0.75
C LYS A 445 21.92 -26.94 -0.77
N VAL A 446 21.09 -26.71 0.25
CA VAL A 446 19.74 -27.30 0.35
C VAL A 446 18.73 -26.20 0.67
N VAL A 447 17.63 -26.17 -0.10
CA VAL A 447 16.48 -25.30 0.17
C VAL A 447 15.26 -26.17 0.48
N LEU A 448 14.66 -25.95 1.65
CA LEU A 448 13.43 -26.63 2.08
C LEU A 448 12.30 -25.62 2.11
N LYS A 449 11.23 -25.85 1.36
CA LYS A 449 10.07 -24.95 1.30
C LYS A 449 8.78 -25.71 1.48
N THR A 450 7.92 -25.25 2.39
CA THR A 450 6.54 -25.72 2.48
C THR A 450 5.69 -24.97 1.46
N MET A 451 4.91 -25.70 0.66
CA MET A 451 3.93 -25.13 -0.27
C MET A 451 2.50 -25.49 0.15
N SER A 452 1.53 -24.67 -0.26
CA SER A 452 0.10 -24.90 -0.07
C SER A 452 -0.62 -25.17 -1.40
N ASP A 453 -1.78 -25.82 -1.38
CA ASP A 453 -2.56 -26.21 -2.58
C ASP A 453 -2.95 -25.03 -3.49
N ILE A 454 -2.89 -23.82 -2.96
CA ILE A 454 -3.20 -22.57 -3.68
C ILE A 454 -2.09 -22.25 -4.69
N GLU A 455 -0.81 -22.51 -4.37
CA GLU A 455 0.34 -22.13 -5.21
C GLU A 455 0.61 -23.12 -6.37
N LEU A 456 0.23 -24.40 -6.21
CA LEU A 456 0.40 -25.42 -7.25
C LEU A 456 -0.58 -25.24 -8.43
N LYS A 457 -1.77 -24.67 -8.16
CA LYS A 457 -2.81 -24.41 -9.18
C LYS A 457 -2.50 -23.19 -10.04
N ASP A 458 -1.86 -22.16 -9.49
CA ASP A 458 -1.48 -20.96 -10.24
C ASP A 458 -0.30 -21.19 -11.20
N LYS A 459 0.57 -22.17 -10.89
CA LYS A 459 1.63 -22.58 -11.83
C LYS A 459 1.12 -23.47 -12.97
N LYS A 460 0.12 -24.34 -12.72
CA LYS A 460 -0.52 -25.14 -13.78
C LYS A 460 -1.32 -24.28 -14.76
N ARG A 461 -2.03 -23.26 -14.28
CA ARG A 461 -2.81 -22.34 -15.14
C ARG A 461 -1.96 -21.56 -16.15
N LYS A 462 -0.71 -21.24 -15.82
CA LYS A 462 0.21 -20.54 -16.74
C LYS A 462 0.79 -21.44 -17.84
N HIS A 463 0.74 -22.77 -17.68
CA HIS A 463 1.28 -23.73 -18.63
C HIS A 463 0.25 -24.18 -19.68
N ASP A 464 -1.05 -24.11 -19.35
CA ASP A 464 -2.12 -24.60 -20.23
C ASP A 464 -2.65 -23.53 -21.21
N GLU A 465 -2.32 -22.23 -21.01
CA GLU A 465 -2.79 -21.13 -21.89
C GLU A 465 -1.91 -20.90 -23.14
N SER A 466 -0.78 -21.59 -23.29
CA SER A 466 0.10 -21.49 -24.47
C SER A 466 -0.12 -22.59 -25.52
N GLY A 467 -1.11 -23.47 -25.32
CA GLY A 467 -1.41 -24.60 -26.21
C GLY A 467 -2.81 -24.56 -26.81
N ASP A 468 -2.86 -24.24 -28.10
CA ASP A 468 -3.90 -24.63 -29.05
C ASP A 468 -5.09 -23.68 -29.27
N SER A 469 -5.00 -22.97 -30.40
CA SER A 469 -6.14 -22.40 -31.09
C SER A 469 -6.14 -22.99 -32.49
N LEU A 470 -7.18 -23.78 -32.83
CA LEU A 470 -7.81 -23.89 -34.16
C LEU A 470 -8.93 -24.96 -34.19
N LYS A 471 -10.02 -24.61 -34.90
CA LYS A 471 -11.12 -25.47 -35.44
C LYS A 471 -12.29 -25.87 -34.51
N LYS A 472 -13.41 -25.14 -34.62
CA LYS A 472 -14.61 -25.52 -35.42
C LYS A 472 -15.85 -24.70 -35.01
N LYS A 473 -16.30 -23.82 -35.92
CA LYS A 473 -17.72 -23.46 -36.09
C LYS A 473 -18.35 -24.51 -37.01
N SER A 474 -19.45 -25.12 -36.58
CA SER A 474 -20.69 -25.37 -37.36
C SER A 474 -21.45 -26.57 -36.78
N LYS A 475 -22.64 -26.35 -36.22
CA LYS A 475 -23.93 -26.74 -36.82
C LYS A 475 -25.08 -26.49 -35.84
N LYS A 476 -26.17 -26.12 -36.47
CA LYS A 476 -27.38 -25.47 -35.99
C LYS A 476 -28.51 -26.51 -35.86
N ASP A 477 -29.47 -26.23 -34.98
CA ASP A 477 -30.89 -26.62 -34.96
C ASP A 477 -31.28 -28.12 -34.85
N LYS A 478 -32.07 -28.47 -33.81
CA LYS A 478 -33.52 -28.79 -33.88
C LYS A 478 -34.05 -29.53 -32.64
N ARG A 479 -35.36 -29.31 -32.39
CA ARG A 479 -36.36 -29.96 -31.50
C ARG A 479 -36.60 -29.26 -30.15
N ASP A 480 -37.60 -28.39 -30.05
CA ASP A 480 -39.07 -28.58 -29.94
C ASP A 480 -39.50 -28.79 -28.47
N LYS A 481 -40.20 -27.82 -27.85
CA LYS A 481 -41.67 -27.55 -27.87
C LYS A 481 -42.52 -28.56 -27.07
N LYS A 482 -42.92 -28.14 -25.86
CA LYS A 482 -44.25 -28.24 -25.19
C LYS A 482 -44.00 -27.81 -23.73
N GLU A 483 -44.76 -26.94 -23.07
CA GLU A 483 -46.19 -26.68 -23.16
C GLU A 483 -46.54 -25.20 -23.03
N LYS A 484 -47.59 -24.82 -23.75
CA LYS A 484 -48.42 -23.62 -23.61
C LYS A 484 -49.79 -24.13 -23.19
N LYS A 485 -50.46 -23.42 -22.28
CA LYS A 485 -51.91 -23.11 -22.19
C LYS A 485 -52.23 -22.89 -20.70
N GLU A 486 -52.98 -21.89 -20.26
CA GLU A 486 -53.87 -20.89 -20.87
C GLU A 486 -53.82 -19.64 -19.96
N LYS A 487 -53.60 -18.42 -20.47
CA LYS A 487 -54.60 -17.55 -21.11
C LYS A 487 -55.79 -17.29 -20.17
N LYS A 488 -55.90 -16.05 -19.67
CA LYS A 488 -56.81 -14.98 -20.19
C LYS A 488 -58.17 -15.10 -19.48
N GLU A 489 -58.71 -14.08 -18.83
CA GLU A 489 -59.18 -12.78 -19.33
C GLU A 489 -59.63 -11.99 -18.07
N LYS A 490 -59.84 -10.68 -17.98
CA LYS A 490 -59.81 -9.45 -18.80
C LYS A 490 -60.02 -8.36 -17.73
N LYS A 491 -59.16 -7.35 -17.57
CA LYS A 491 -59.30 -6.01 -18.14
C LYS A 491 -60.72 -5.59 -18.55
N GLU A 492 -61.34 -4.74 -17.72
CA GLU A 492 -62.21 -3.57 -18.00
C GLU A 492 -62.89 -3.19 -16.68
N LYS A 493 -63.08 -1.97 -16.19
CA LYS A 493 -62.92 -0.56 -16.58
C LYS A 493 -62.82 0.22 -15.24
N LYS A 494 -61.86 1.12 -15.06
CA LYS A 494 -61.93 2.57 -15.31
C LYS A 494 -62.85 3.35 -14.33
N GLU A 495 -62.20 4.24 -13.56
CA GLU A 495 -62.68 5.57 -13.11
C GLU A 495 -64.01 5.70 -12.35
N LYS A 496 -63.93 5.94 -11.03
CA LYS A 496 -64.44 7.14 -10.30
C LYS A 496 -64.65 6.78 -8.81
N LYS A 497 -63.83 7.38 -7.94
CA LYS A 497 -64.27 8.21 -6.80
C LYS A 497 -63.08 8.53 -5.88
N GLU A 498 -62.42 9.64 -6.19
CA GLU A 498 -61.98 10.55 -5.13
C GLU A 498 -63.21 11.14 -4.42
N LYS A 499 -63.01 11.55 -3.16
CA LYS A 499 -63.88 12.33 -2.26
C LYS A 499 -64.89 11.55 -1.40
N LYS A 500 -64.43 11.21 -0.19
CA LYS A 500 -65.09 11.12 1.13
C LYS A 500 -64.15 10.22 1.95
N GLU A 501 -63.42 10.62 2.98
CA GLU A 501 -63.76 11.50 4.10
C GLU A 501 -62.51 12.23 4.64
N LYS A 502 -62.54 13.56 4.57
CA LYS A 502 -62.00 14.44 5.61
C LYS A 502 -63.21 15.01 6.34
N LYS A 503 -63.33 14.67 7.62
CA LYS A 503 -64.12 15.28 8.70
C LYS A 503 -64.89 14.20 9.45
N GLU A 504 -64.33 13.71 10.55
CA GLU A 504 -64.99 13.79 11.85
C GLU A 504 -63.94 13.72 12.99
N LYS A 505 -63.80 14.88 13.66
CA LYS A 505 -63.72 15.06 15.13
C LYS A 505 -62.53 14.38 15.87
N LYS A 506 -61.54 15.08 16.45
CA LYS A 506 -61.56 16.26 17.34
C LYS A 506 -62.68 16.24 18.38
N GLU A 507 -62.50 15.38 19.40
CA GLU A 507 -62.88 15.45 20.82
C GLU A 507 -62.73 14.00 21.33
N LYS A 508 -61.81 13.69 22.25
CA LYS A 508 -61.98 13.91 23.69
C LYS A 508 -60.62 13.97 24.39
N LEU A 509 -60.54 14.86 25.37
CA LEU A 509 -59.45 15.03 26.32
C LEU A 509 -60.05 14.84 27.72
N LYS A 510 -59.26 14.27 28.64
CA LYS A 510 -59.48 14.02 30.09
C LYS A 510 -60.18 12.67 30.39
N GLU A 511 -59.71 11.82 31.31
CA GLU A 511 -59.15 12.11 32.65
C GLU A 511 -58.42 10.86 33.25
N THR A 512 -57.38 11.09 34.09
CA THR A 512 -56.86 10.26 35.23
C THR A 512 -56.34 8.81 34.98
N THR A 513 -55.26 8.24 35.55
CA THR A 513 -54.29 8.54 36.63
C THR A 513 -53.16 7.49 36.58
N THR A 514 -51.93 7.90 36.86
CA THR A 514 -50.78 7.15 37.44
C THR A 514 -50.76 5.61 37.39
N ALA A 515 -49.95 5.05 36.50
CA ALA A 515 -49.07 3.90 36.74
C ALA A 515 -47.94 3.95 35.70
N ALA A 516 -46.73 3.49 36.04
CA ALA A 516 -45.58 3.49 35.14
C ALA A 516 -45.83 2.55 33.95
N GLU A 517 -46.31 3.09 32.83
CA GLU A 517 -46.53 2.34 31.60
C GLU A 517 -45.20 2.09 30.88
N SER A 518 -44.86 0.81 30.71
CA SER A 518 -43.91 0.40 29.68
C SER A 518 -44.48 0.85 28.34
N VAL A 519 -43.70 1.63 27.58
CA VAL A 519 -44.03 2.01 26.21
C VAL A 519 -44.04 0.73 25.35
N HIS A 520 -45.17 0.03 25.32
CA HIS A 520 -45.41 -1.09 24.42
C HIS A 520 -45.71 -0.52 23.04
N THR A 521 -44.86 -0.85 22.08
CA THR A 521 -45.16 -0.65 20.66
C THR A 521 -45.95 -1.87 20.18
N ASP A 522 -47.05 -1.66 19.48
CA ASP A 522 -47.88 -2.76 18.98
C ASP A 522 -47.08 -3.65 18.01
N GLN A 523 -47.28 -4.96 18.08
CA GLN A 523 -46.58 -5.92 17.23
C GLN A 523 -46.85 -5.66 15.74
N GLU A 524 -48.05 -5.19 15.40
CA GLU A 524 -48.41 -4.80 14.03
C GLU A 524 -47.54 -3.64 13.51
N ASP A 525 -47.24 -2.65 14.35
CA ASP A 525 -46.38 -1.52 13.99
C ASP A 525 -44.93 -1.95 13.79
N ILE A 526 -44.46 -2.92 14.59
CA ILE A 526 -43.13 -3.52 14.46
C ILE A 526 -43.03 -4.30 13.15
N ASP A 527 -44.01 -5.16 12.86
CA ASP A 527 -44.03 -6.00 11.65
C ASP A 527 -44.09 -5.12 10.40
N LYS A 528 -44.91 -4.07 10.44
CA LYS A 528 -44.99 -3.06 9.38
C LYS A 528 -43.65 -2.33 9.21
N PHE A 529 -43.02 -1.91 10.30
CA PHE A 529 -41.72 -1.24 10.26
C PHE A 529 -40.63 -2.13 9.65
N LEU A 530 -40.56 -3.41 10.04
CA LEU A 530 -39.60 -4.37 9.51
C LEU A 530 -39.83 -4.58 8.00
N LYS A 531 -41.10 -4.69 7.57
CA LYS A 531 -41.46 -4.85 6.17
C LYS A 531 -41.14 -3.61 5.32
N ASP A 532 -41.55 -2.43 5.79
CA ASP A 532 -41.40 -1.16 5.06
C ASP A 532 -39.91 -0.77 4.87
N ASN A 533 -39.05 -1.20 5.79
CA ASN A 533 -37.61 -0.92 5.74
C ASN A 533 -36.78 -2.12 5.26
N GLU A 534 -37.43 -3.19 4.80
CA GLU A 534 -36.80 -4.43 4.32
C GLU A 534 -35.77 -4.99 5.33
N ILE A 535 -36.12 -5.01 6.61
CA ILE A 535 -35.20 -5.41 7.69
C ILE A 535 -35.31 -6.91 7.93
N THR A 536 -34.17 -7.59 7.95
CA THR A 536 -34.07 -8.97 8.43
C THR A 536 -33.14 -9.05 9.65
N ILE A 537 -33.57 -9.81 10.67
CA ILE A 537 -32.81 -10.01 11.91
C ILE A 537 -32.56 -11.51 12.07
N GLU A 538 -31.35 -11.96 11.76
CA GLU A 538 -30.95 -13.36 11.95
C GLU A 538 -30.40 -13.57 13.36
N ASN A 539 -30.68 -14.75 13.94
CA ASN A 539 -30.34 -15.13 15.33
C ASN A 539 -31.04 -14.31 16.44
N GLY A 540 -31.83 -13.28 16.09
CA GLY A 540 -32.54 -12.42 17.05
C GLY A 540 -33.84 -13.00 17.60
N GLU A 541 -34.54 -13.83 16.82
CA GLU A 541 -35.87 -14.38 17.18
C GLU A 541 -35.89 -15.12 18.51
N LYS A 542 -34.78 -15.78 18.87
CA LYS A 542 -34.65 -16.53 20.13
C LYS A 542 -34.53 -15.65 21.38
N THR A 543 -34.38 -14.33 21.22
CA THR A 543 -34.13 -13.40 22.33
C THR A 543 -35.40 -12.72 22.86
N GLY A 544 -36.49 -12.73 22.08
CA GLY A 544 -37.71 -11.98 22.40
C GLY A 544 -37.54 -10.45 22.41
N ILE A 545 -36.46 -9.93 21.83
CA ILE A 545 -36.14 -8.50 21.83
C ILE A 545 -36.72 -7.84 20.57
N GLN A 546 -37.48 -6.76 20.77
CA GLN A 546 -38.12 -6.01 19.68
C GLN A 546 -37.33 -4.74 19.29
N PRO A 547 -37.44 -4.27 18.03
CA PRO A 547 -36.88 -2.99 17.57
C PRO A 547 -37.41 -1.77 18.34
N LEU A 548 -36.55 -0.78 18.59
CA LEU A 548 -36.90 0.50 19.22
C LEU A 548 -37.23 1.55 18.17
N ILE A 549 -38.48 1.60 17.73
CA ILE A 549 -38.90 2.47 16.62
C ILE A 549 -39.09 3.95 17.04
N THR A 550 -39.10 4.26 18.34
CA THR A 550 -39.16 5.64 18.87
C THR A 550 -38.02 5.89 19.86
N PHE A 551 -37.63 7.16 20.03
CA PHE A 551 -36.65 7.55 21.04
C PHE A 551 -37.15 7.42 22.48
N ASP A 552 -38.47 7.51 22.70
CA ASP A 552 -39.05 7.34 24.03
C ASP A 552 -38.81 5.95 24.60
N SER A 553 -38.78 4.92 23.74
CA SER A 553 -38.46 3.54 24.13
C SER A 553 -37.03 3.38 24.69
N LEU A 554 -36.11 4.35 24.45
CA LEU A 554 -34.77 4.33 25.06
C LEU A 554 -34.79 4.56 26.57
N LYS A 555 -35.84 5.19 27.12
CA LYS A 555 -35.98 5.39 28.58
C LYS A 555 -35.94 4.06 29.35
N ASN A 556 -36.39 2.98 28.71
CA ASN A 556 -36.39 1.63 29.28
C ASN A 556 -34.98 1.03 29.46
N TYR A 557 -33.95 1.63 28.89
CA TYR A 557 -32.55 1.16 28.96
C TYR A 557 -31.66 2.00 29.89
N ASN A 558 -32.27 2.86 30.73
CA ASN A 558 -31.58 3.73 31.67
C ASN A 558 -30.46 4.57 31.02
N ILE A 559 -30.76 5.14 29.86
CA ILE A 559 -29.82 5.95 29.09
C ILE A 559 -29.62 7.31 29.77
N GLU A 560 -28.37 7.77 29.83
CA GLU A 560 -28.01 9.06 30.43
C GLU A 560 -28.82 10.21 29.78
N PRO A 561 -29.52 11.06 30.56
CA PRO A 561 -30.40 12.10 30.03
C PRO A 561 -29.75 13.06 29.03
N LYS A 562 -28.45 13.32 29.18
CA LYS A 562 -27.69 14.18 28.25
C LYS A 562 -27.50 13.56 26.87
N ILE A 563 -27.42 12.23 26.80
CA ILE A 563 -27.39 11.49 25.53
C ILE A 563 -28.76 11.61 24.86
N LEU A 564 -29.85 11.41 25.60
CA LEU A 564 -31.23 11.58 25.07
C LEU A 564 -31.47 12.99 24.54
N LYS A 565 -31.00 14.02 25.27
CA LYS A 565 -31.06 15.41 24.79
C LYS A 565 -30.32 15.60 23.46
N SER A 566 -29.16 14.99 23.29
CA SER A 566 -28.40 15.07 22.04
C SER A 566 -29.09 14.35 20.87
N LEU A 567 -29.94 13.36 21.16
CA LEU A 567 -30.76 12.65 20.16
C LEU A 567 -32.06 13.39 19.81
N SER A 568 -32.54 14.30 20.66
CA SER A 568 -33.79 15.07 20.43
C SER A 568 -33.79 15.93 19.16
N LYS A 569 -32.63 16.15 18.53
CA LYS A 569 -32.52 16.81 17.22
C LYS A 569 -33.02 15.95 16.05
N PHE A 570 -33.27 14.66 16.29
CA PHE A 570 -33.82 13.73 15.31
C PHE A 570 -35.26 13.37 15.69
N GLU A 571 -36.13 13.23 14.68
CA GLU A 571 -37.55 12.89 14.90
C GLU A 571 -37.73 11.45 15.39
N LYS A 572 -37.01 10.50 14.78
CA LYS A 572 -37.05 9.08 15.13
C LYS A 572 -35.71 8.37 14.84
N PRO A 573 -35.44 7.23 15.48
CA PRO A 573 -34.28 6.40 15.16
C PRO A 573 -34.27 5.97 13.70
N SER A 574 -33.09 5.92 13.07
CA SER A 574 -32.94 5.31 11.74
C SER A 574 -33.22 3.79 11.80
N PRO A 575 -33.56 3.13 10.67
CA PRO A 575 -33.83 1.69 10.64
C PRO A 575 -32.75 0.81 11.30
N ILE A 576 -31.48 1.08 10.99
CA ILE A 576 -30.36 0.32 11.58
C ILE A 576 -30.20 0.62 13.08
N GLN A 577 -30.49 1.84 13.53
CA GLN A 577 -30.42 2.21 14.95
C GLN A 577 -31.54 1.51 15.74
N ALA A 578 -32.79 1.63 15.27
CA ALA A 578 -33.96 1.02 15.89
C ALA A 578 -33.80 -0.49 16.07
N SER A 579 -33.27 -1.17 15.05
CA SER A 579 -33.09 -2.62 15.08
C SER A 579 -31.83 -3.08 15.81
N ALA A 580 -30.76 -2.28 15.88
CA ALA A 580 -29.51 -2.70 16.54
C ALA A 580 -29.45 -2.35 18.03
N TRP A 581 -29.88 -1.14 18.42
CA TRP A 581 -29.82 -0.65 19.81
C TRP A 581 -30.34 -1.61 20.88
N PRO A 582 -31.56 -2.20 20.74
CA PRO A 582 -32.07 -3.11 21.75
C PRO A 582 -31.11 -4.27 22.10
N PHE A 583 -30.45 -4.85 21.10
CA PHE A 583 -29.47 -5.92 21.29
C PHE A 583 -28.14 -5.37 21.82
N LEU A 584 -27.71 -4.20 21.35
CA LEU A 584 -26.46 -3.57 21.79
C LEU A 584 -26.49 -3.22 23.27
N PHE A 585 -27.59 -2.63 23.77
CA PHE A 585 -27.72 -2.29 25.19
C PHE A 585 -27.78 -3.52 26.11
N LYS A 586 -28.16 -4.69 25.58
CA LYS A 586 -28.13 -5.97 26.32
C LYS A 586 -26.80 -6.72 26.19
N GLY A 587 -25.80 -6.14 25.51
CA GLY A 587 -24.45 -6.72 25.44
C GLY A 587 -24.26 -7.78 24.35
N HIS A 588 -25.16 -7.90 23.38
CA HIS A 588 -24.98 -8.85 22.26
C HIS A 588 -23.97 -8.33 21.23
N ASP A 589 -23.17 -9.23 20.66
CA ASP A 589 -22.40 -8.98 19.44
C ASP A 589 -23.35 -8.72 18.26
N ILE A 590 -23.03 -7.74 17.41
CA ILE A 590 -23.86 -7.39 16.25
C ILE A 590 -23.05 -7.29 14.97
N VAL A 591 -23.60 -7.88 13.91
CA VAL A 591 -23.28 -7.54 12.53
C VAL A 591 -24.38 -6.65 11.97
N GLY A 592 -24.08 -5.37 11.74
CA GLY A 592 -24.99 -4.42 11.12
C GLY A 592 -24.66 -4.20 9.64
N VAL A 593 -25.51 -4.72 8.75
CA VAL A 593 -25.37 -4.53 7.30
C VAL A 593 -26.36 -3.47 6.83
N ALA A 594 -25.86 -2.29 6.48
CA ALA A 594 -26.68 -1.18 6.00
C ALA A 594 -25.85 -0.22 5.15
N GLU A 595 -26.51 0.59 4.31
CA GLU A 595 -25.82 1.49 3.38
C GLU A 595 -25.04 2.59 4.09
N THR A 596 -24.13 3.25 3.37
CA THR A 596 -23.51 4.47 3.89
C THR A 596 -24.59 5.55 4.06
N GLY A 597 -24.57 6.27 5.17
CA GLY A 597 -25.59 7.29 5.48
C GLY A 597 -26.86 6.75 6.14
N SER A 598 -26.94 5.45 6.46
CA SER A 598 -28.08 4.87 7.19
C SER A 598 -28.10 5.17 8.69
N GLY A 599 -27.11 5.89 9.23
CA GLY A 599 -27.03 6.24 10.65
C GLY A 599 -26.20 5.28 11.53
N LYS A 600 -25.37 4.41 10.93
CA LYS A 600 -24.54 3.40 11.63
C LYS A 600 -23.68 3.98 12.76
N THR A 601 -23.10 5.16 12.57
CA THR A 601 -22.20 5.79 13.56
C THR A 601 -22.88 6.03 14.91
N LEU A 602 -24.11 6.55 14.93
CA LEU A 602 -24.89 6.66 16.17
C LEU A 602 -25.48 5.31 16.59
N GLY A 603 -25.66 4.39 15.65
CA GLY A 603 -26.04 2.99 15.91
C GLY A 603 -25.10 2.30 16.90
N PHE A 604 -23.80 2.33 16.67
CA PHE A 604 -22.81 1.81 17.65
C PHE A 604 -22.36 2.85 18.68
N GLY A 605 -22.39 4.14 18.34
CA GLY A 605 -21.85 5.21 19.16
C GLY A 605 -22.63 5.48 20.44
N VAL A 606 -23.96 5.51 20.36
CA VAL A 606 -24.82 5.76 21.52
C VAL A 606 -24.66 4.64 22.57
N PRO A 607 -24.75 3.34 22.21
CA PRO A 607 -24.49 2.27 23.16
C PRO A 607 -23.06 2.24 23.68
N ALA A 608 -22.06 2.56 22.84
CA ALA A 608 -20.66 2.62 23.28
C ALA A 608 -20.44 3.66 24.40
N ILE A 609 -21.02 4.85 24.26
CA ILE A 609 -20.89 5.92 25.26
C ILE A 609 -21.63 5.55 26.54
N GLN A 610 -22.86 5.00 26.42
CA GLN A 610 -23.60 4.50 27.59
C GLN A 610 -22.83 3.39 28.31
N HIS A 611 -22.18 2.49 27.57
CA HIS A 611 -21.36 1.42 28.13
C HIS A 611 -20.20 1.98 28.99
N ILE A 612 -19.49 3.01 28.51
CA ILE A 612 -18.43 3.66 29.30
C ILE A 612 -19.02 4.21 30.62
N LEU A 613 -20.16 4.90 30.57
CA LEU A 613 -20.82 5.47 31.75
C LEU A 613 -21.21 4.40 32.76
N ASN A 614 -21.74 3.27 32.30
CA ASN A 614 -22.11 2.15 33.16
C ASN A 614 -20.89 1.52 33.87
N THR A 615 -19.72 1.45 33.20
CA THR A 615 -18.50 0.91 33.83
C THR A 615 -17.85 1.85 34.84
N LYS A 616 -18.15 3.16 34.80
CA LYS A 616 -17.52 4.23 35.61
C LYS A 616 -15.97 4.22 35.57
N SER A 617 -15.38 3.62 34.53
CA SER A 617 -13.93 3.49 34.42
C SER A 617 -13.29 4.74 33.84
N LYS A 618 -12.10 5.09 34.34
CA LYS A 618 -11.23 6.13 33.73
C LYS A 618 -10.27 5.55 32.68
N LYS A 619 -10.23 4.22 32.51
CA LYS A 619 -9.38 3.55 31.52
C LYS A 619 -10.06 3.55 30.15
N LEU A 620 -9.28 3.20 29.12
CA LEU A 620 -9.79 2.97 27.77
C LEU A 620 -10.76 1.78 27.76
N LYS A 621 -12.01 2.01 27.33
CA LYS A 621 -13.09 1.02 27.32
C LYS A 621 -13.63 0.72 25.93
N VAL A 622 -13.71 1.74 25.09
CA VAL A 622 -14.24 1.65 23.72
C VAL A 622 -13.13 1.84 22.71
N LEU A 623 -13.05 0.92 21.75
CA LEU A 623 -12.21 1.05 20.56
C LEU A 623 -13.07 0.96 19.30
N VAL A 624 -12.95 1.95 18.41
CA VAL A 624 -13.55 1.94 17.07
C VAL A 624 -12.44 1.93 16.03
N VAL A 625 -12.46 0.95 15.14
CA VAL A 625 -11.48 0.81 14.05
C VAL A 625 -12.17 1.11 12.73
N SER A 626 -11.54 1.96 11.91
CA SER A 626 -12.08 2.42 10.63
C SER A 626 -10.98 2.46 9.54
N PRO A 627 -11.27 2.16 8.26
CA PRO A 627 -10.25 1.91 7.24
C PRO A 627 -9.44 3.13 6.80
N THR A 628 -9.94 4.35 7.01
CA THR A 628 -9.30 5.58 6.52
C THR A 628 -9.27 6.66 7.59
N ARG A 629 -8.36 7.63 7.43
CA ARG A 629 -8.19 8.73 8.38
C ARG A 629 -9.43 9.60 8.43
N GLU A 630 -10.01 9.78 7.25
CA GLU A 630 -11.18 10.59 6.98
C GLU A 630 -12.41 10.01 7.68
N LEU A 631 -12.65 8.69 7.59
CA LEU A 631 -13.75 8.04 8.32
C LEU A 631 -13.52 8.03 9.82
N ALA A 632 -12.29 7.75 10.26
CA ALA A 632 -11.95 7.80 11.67
C ALA A 632 -12.25 9.19 12.27
N THR A 633 -11.86 10.25 11.54
CA THR A 633 -12.14 11.64 11.94
C THR A 633 -13.65 11.94 11.92
N GLN A 634 -14.38 11.46 10.92
CA GLN A 634 -15.85 11.61 10.86
C GLN A 634 -16.55 10.95 12.05
N ILE A 635 -16.16 9.71 12.39
CA ILE A 635 -16.70 9.02 13.57
C ILE A 635 -16.37 9.82 14.82
N TYR A 636 -15.11 10.28 14.95
CA TYR A 636 -14.69 11.12 16.07
C TYR A 636 -15.54 12.39 16.20
N ASP A 637 -15.75 13.15 15.13
CA ASP A 637 -16.54 14.38 15.16
C ASP A 637 -17.99 14.12 15.59
N ASN A 638 -18.59 13.03 15.08
CA ASN A 638 -19.95 12.61 15.46
C ASN A 638 -20.05 12.18 16.93
N LEU A 639 -19.02 11.49 17.46
CA LEU A 639 -19.02 11.01 18.83
C LEU A 639 -18.57 12.09 19.83
N LYS A 640 -17.81 13.09 19.39
CA LYS A 640 -17.26 14.14 20.24
C LYS A 640 -18.35 14.94 20.93
N GLU A 641 -19.39 15.35 20.19
CA GLU A 641 -20.55 16.06 20.76
C GLU A 641 -21.20 15.25 21.90
N LEU A 642 -21.36 13.94 21.68
CA LEU A 642 -21.92 13.05 22.69
C LEU A 642 -20.98 12.87 23.88
N THR A 643 -19.70 12.58 23.66
CA THR A 643 -18.73 12.36 24.76
C THR A 643 -18.52 13.62 25.60
N ASP A 644 -18.44 14.78 24.97
CA ASP A 644 -18.27 16.07 25.66
C ASP A 644 -19.50 16.38 26.54
N SER A 645 -20.71 16.06 26.07
CA SER A 645 -21.95 16.27 26.85
C SER A 645 -21.95 15.51 28.20
N VAL A 646 -21.30 14.34 28.25
CA VAL A 646 -21.24 13.48 29.43
C VAL A 646 -19.87 13.49 30.13
N GLY A 647 -18.95 14.37 29.72
CA GLY A 647 -17.63 14.52 30.36
C GLY A 647 -16.65 13.37 30.09
N LEU A 648 -16.85 12.61 29.01
CA LEU A 648 -15.93 11.56 28.57
C LEU A 648 -14.93 12.12 27.55
N ARG A 649 -13.71 11.58 27.54
CA ARG A 649 -12.70 11.96 26.55
C ARG A 649 -12.59 10.93 25.44
N CYS A 650 -12.62 11.46 24.23
CA CYS A 650 -12.50 10.72 22.99
C CYS A 650 -11.27 11.23 22.22
N VAL A 651 -10.59 10.36 21.49
CA VAL A 651 -9.46 10.73 20.62
C VAL A 651 -9.52 9.99 19.30
N CYS A 652 -9.09 10.66 18.23
CA CYS A 652 -8.90 10.06 16.91
C CYS A 652 -7.42 9.85 16.60
N VAL A 653 -7.08 8.66 16.10
CA VAL A 653 -5.70 8.18 15.95
C VAL A 653 -5.45 7.67 14.54
N TYR A 654 -4.55 8.31 13.79
CA TYR A 654 -4.27 7.94 12.41
C TYR A 654 -2.88 8.37 11.91
N GLY A 655 -2.44 7.75 10.81
CA GLY A 655 -1.13 7.95 10.19
C GLY A 655 -0.90 9.36 9.59
N GLY A 656 0.35 9.68 9.21
CA GLY A 656 0.66 10.91 8.44
C GLY A 656 0.70 12.23 9.23
N VAL A 657 0.49 12.18 10.54
CA VAL A 657 0.74 13.29 11.48
C VAL A 657 1.63 12.82 12.64
N PRO A 658 2.33 13.73 13.35
CA PRO A 658 3.22 13.38 14.46
C PRO A 658 2.53 12.53 15.55
N LYS A 659 3.30 11.62 16.18
CA LYS A 659 2.78 10.67 17.18
C LYS A 659 2.60 11.27 18.57
N ASP A 660 3.41 12.27 18.95
CA ASP A 660 3.53 12.72 20.35
C ASP A 660 2.24 13.31 20.91
N GLN A 661 1.53 14.09 20.10
CA GLN A 661 0.23 14.65 20.51
C GLN A 661 -0.81 13.54 20.70
N GLN A 662 -0.89 12.60 19.74
CA GLN A 662 -1.81 11.46 19.82
C GLN A 662 -1.51 10.58 21.05
N ARG A 663 -0.23 10.33 21.38
CA ARG A 663 0.18 9.63 22.61
C ARG A 663 -0.40 10.29 23.86
N THR A 664 -0.25 11.60 23.95
CA THR A 664 -0.69 12.39 25.10
C THR A 664 -2.22 12.34 25.26
N ASP A 665 -2.93 12.34 24.15
CA ASP A 665 -4.39 12.33 24.12
C ASP A 665 -4.98 10.92 24.37
N ILE A 666 -4.31 9.87 23.88
CA ILE A 666 -4.66 8.46 24.17
C ILE A 666 -4.64 8.19 25.67
N ALA A 667 -3.57 8.60 26.37
CA ALA A 667 -3.40 8.36 27.82
C ALA A 667 -4.53 8.95 28.69
N LYS A 668 -5.31 9.87 28.12
CA LYS A 668 -6.39 10.59 28.78
C LYS A 668 -7.78 10.10 28.40
N SER A 669 -7.90 9.28 27.36
CA SER A 669 -9.19 8.99 26.71
C SER A 669 -9.80 7.66 27.14
N GLN A 670 -11.13 7.62 27.20
CA GLN A 670 -11.91 6.39 27.47
C GLN A 670 -12.44 5.76 26.17
N CYS A 671 -12.44 6.52 25.07
CA CYS A 671 -12.84 6.09 23.74
C CYS A 671 -11.74 6.46 22.73
N VAL A 672 -11.31 5.50 21.92
CA VAL A 672 -10.35 5.72 20.83
C VAL A 672 -11.01 5.34 19.51
N ILE A 673 -10.95 6.23 18.53
CA ILE A 673 -11.24 5.91 17.12
C ILE A 673 -9.89 5.85 16.41
N ALA A 674 -9.62 4.81 15.63
CA ALA A 674 -8.33 4.66 15.00
C ALA A 674 -8.35 4.00 13.60
N THR A 675 -7.34 4.33 12.80
CA THR A 675 -6.99 3.54 11.61
C THR A 675 -6.06 2.38 11.99
N PRO A 676 -6.20 1.17 11.39
CA PRO A 676 -5.46 -0.02 11.80
C PRO A 676 -3.95 0.19 11.93
N GLY A 677 -3.26 0.65 10.87
CA GLY A 677 -1.81 0.76 10.89
C GLY A 677 -1.25 1.68 12.00
N ARG A 678 -1.87 2.84 12.25
CA ARG A 678 -1.43 3.73 13.35
C ARG A 678 -1.76 3.15 14.73
N LEU A 679 -2.84 2.40 14.85
CA LEU A 679 -3.17 1.74 16.11
C LEU A 679 -2.15 0.64 16.42
N VAL A 680 -1.81 -0.19 15.42
CA VAL A 680 -0.77 -1.23 15.54
C VAL A 680 0.59 -0.61 15.90
N ASP A 681 0.96 0.51 15.30
CA ASP A 681 2.14 1.29 15.69
C ASP A 681 2.18 1.62 17.19
N PHE A 682 1.05 2.08 17.76
CA PHE A 682 0.96 2.43 19.17
C PHE A 682 0.87 1.22 20.10
N ILE A 683 0.35 0.10 19.62
CA ILE A 683 0.39 -1.18 20.34
C ILE A 683 1.84 -1.64 20.44
N ASN A 684 2.57 -1.63 19.31
CA ASN A 684 3.93 -2.15 19.21
C ASN A 684 4.95 -1.33 20.03
N ASP A 685 4.77 -0.01 20.13
CA ASP A 685 5.66 0.85 20.91
C ASP A 685 5.22 1.01 22.39
N GLY A 686 4.17 0.32 22.80
CA GLY A 686 3.65 0.34 24.17
C GLY A 686 2.92 1.63 24.57
N SER A 687 2.56 2.49 23.61
CA SER A 687 1.88 3.77 23.88
C SER A 687 0.40 3.62 24.21
N ILE A 688 -0.22 2.52 23.81
CA ILE A 688 -1.63 2.23 24.09
C ILE A 688 -1.77 0.84 24.69
N ASP A 689 -2.52 0.76 25.78
CA ASP A 689 -2.94 -0.50 26.38
C ASP A 689 -4.41 -0.77 26.03
N LEU A 690 -4.65 -1.83 25.26
CA LEU A 690 -5.98 -2.25 24.84
C LEU A 690 -6.57 -3.33 25.75
N SER A 691 -5.84 -3.78 26.78
CA SER A 691 -6.30 -4.86 27.66
C SER A 691 -7.57 -4.53 28.45
N SER A 692 -7.87 -3.24 28.68
CA SER A 692 -9.09 -2.80 29.36
C SER A 692 -10.29 -2.57 28.43
N VAL A 693 -10.09 -2.65 27.11
CA VAL A 693 -11.16 -2.50 26.12
C VAL A 693 -12.07 -3.72 26.16
N ASP A 694 -13.35 -3.48 26.40
CA ASP A 694 -14.42 -4.48 26.45
C ASP A 694 -15.56 -4.17 25.46
N TYR A 695 -15.41 -3.11 24.67
CA TYR A 695 -16.33 -2.75 23.58
C TYR A 695 -15.54 -2.41 22.31
N LEU A 696 -15.62 -3.28 21.30
CA LEU A 696 -14.86 -3.17 20.06
C LEU A 696 -15.80 -3.01 18.86
N VAL A 697 -15.55 -1.99 18.04
CA VAL A 697 -16.29 -1.74 16.80
C VAL A 697 -15.35 -1.80 15.60
N LEU A 698 -15.74 -2.56 14.57
CA LEU A 698 -15.15 -2.55 13.24
C LEU A 698 -16.13 -1.88 12.27
N ASP A 699 -15.85 -0.64 11.85
CA ASP A 699 -16.68 0.08 10.89
C ASP A 699 -16.07 0.01 9.49
N GLU A 700 -16.91 -0.25 8.47
CA GLU A 700 -16.50 -0.53 7.09
C GLU A 700 -15.48 -1.67 6.98
N ALA A 701 -15.80 -2.81 7.59
CA ALA A 701 -14.92 -3.99 7.63
C ALA A 701 -14.59 -4.57 6.25
N ASP A 702 -15.54 -4.53 5.31
CA ASP A 702 -15.32 -4.85 3.90
C ASP A 702 -14.14 -4.06 3.32
N ARG A 703 -14.14 -2.73 3.51
CA ARG A 703 -13.07 -1.86 3.03
C ARG A 703 -11.75 -2.05 3.76
N MET A 704 -11.78 -2.43 5.03
CA MET A 704 -10.53 -2.75 5.74
C MET A 704 -9.84 -3.96 5.12
N LEU A 705 -10.61 -4.97 4.68
CA LEU A 705 -10.07 -6.15 3.98
C LEU A 705 -9.55 -5.78 2.58
N GLU A 706 -10.30 -4.99 1.80
CA GLU A 706 -9.83 -4.51 0.49
C GLU A 706 -8.50 -3.74 0.56
N LYS A 707 -8.28 -3.01 1.65
CA LYS A 707 -7.04 -2.26 1.89
C LYS A 707 -5.90 -3.10 2.45
N GLY A 708 -6.11 -4.41 2.64
CA GLY A 708 -5.10 -5.32 3.17
C GLY A 708 -4.84 -5.19 4.66
N PHE A 709 -5.78 -4.63 5.44
CA PHE A 709 -5.63 -4.48 6.90
C PHE A 709 -6.04 -5.74 7.70
N GLU A 710 -6.26 -6.88 7.04
CA GLU A 710 -6.73 -8.10 7.70
C GLU A 710 -5.81 -8.53 8.87
N GLU A 711 -4.50 -8.56 8.63
CA GLU A 711 -3.54 -8.94 9.67
C GLU A 711 -3.43 -7.91 10.79
N ASP A 712 -3.56 -6.62 10.46
CA ASP A 712 -3.60 -5.54 11.45
C ASP A 712 -4.85 -5.67 12.34
N ILE A 713 -6.02 -5.95 11.75
CA ILE A 713 -7.27 -6.20 12.49
C ILE A 713 -7.10 -7.41 13.42
N LYS A 714 -6.57 -8.53 12.93
CA LYS A 714 -6.32 -9.71 13.76
C LYS A 714 -5.38 -9.40 14.93
N LEU A 715 -4.37 -8.58 14.71
CA LEU A 715 -3.45 -8.13 15.77
C LEU A 715 -4.19 -7.27 16.80
N ILE A 716 -4.95 -6.27 16.35
CA ILE A 716 -5.72 -5.38 17.23
C ILE A 716 -6.68 -6.19 18.10
N ILE A 717 -7.46 -7.10 17.51
CA ILE A 717 -8.41 -7.96 18.21
C ILE A 717 -7.73 -8.82 19.27
N LYS A 718 -6.51 -9.31 18.97
CA LYS A 718 -5.70 -10.10 19.91
C LYS A 718 -5.16 -9.25 21.07
N SER A 719 -4.95 -7.96 20.86
CA SER A 719 -4.49 -7.02 21.89
C SER A 719 -5.62 -6.52 22.81
N VAL A 720 -6.88 -6.70 22.41
CA VAL A 720 -8.06 -6.37 23.21
C VAL A 720 -8.41 -7.53 24.14
N SER A 721 -9.06 -7.26 25.29
CA SER A 721 -9.53 -8.31 26.21
C SER A 721 -10.33 -9.39 25.48
N SER A 722 -10.01 -10.65 25.76
CA SER A 722 -10.81 -11.81 25.31
C SER A 722 -12.02 -12.08 26.21
N ASN A 723 -12.01 -11.54 27.44
CA ASN A 723 -13.02 -11.81 28.44
C ASN A 723 -14.11 -10.74 28.43
N ASN A 724 -15.35 -11.17 28.25
CA ASN A 724 -16.55 -10.34 28.32
C ASN A 724 -16.54 -9.11 27.38
N ARG A 725 -15.85 -9.22 26.23
CA ARG A 725 -15.83 -8.19 25.17
C ARG A 725 -17.07 -8.29 24.31
N GLN A 726 -17.76 -7.17 24.12
CA GLN A 726 -18.78 -7.02 23.09
C GLN A 726 -18.13 -6.57 21.78
N THR A 727 -18.37 -7.31 20.70
CA THR A 727 -17.80 -7.05 19.37
C THR A 727 -18.88 -6.69 18.37
N LEU A 728 -18.69 -5.56 17.71
CA LEU A 728 -19.62 -5.02 16.74
C LEU A 728 -18.92 -4.89 15.40
N MET A 729 -19.62 -5.23 14.33
CA MET A 729 -19.14 -5.00 12.97
C MET A 729 -20.23 -4.35 12.14
N PHE A 730 -19.91 -3.21 11.55
CA PHE A 730 -20.80 -2.44 10.70
C PHE A 730 -20.21 -2.33 9.31
N THR A 731 -20.98 -2.70 8.28
CA THR A 731 -20.47 -2.80 6.91
C THR A 731 -21.57 -2.47 5.90
N ALA A 732 -21.17 -2.05 4.70
CA ALA A 732 -22.10 -1.80 3.60
C ALA A 732 -22.46 -3.09 2.86
N THR A 733 -21.50 -4.00 2.77
CA THR A 733 -21.60 -5.27 2.04
C THR A 733 -21.33 -6.46 2.95
N TRP A 734 -21.82 -7.65 2.56
CA TRP A 734 -21.67 -8.89 3.33
C TRP A 734 -21.04 -10.04 2.52
N PRO A 735 -19.86 -9.86 1.90
CA PRO A 735 -19.20 -10.89 1.12
C PRO A 735 -18.58 -11.99 2.02
N LYS A 736 -18.18 -13.12 1.42
CA LYS A 736 -17.68 -14.30 2.15
C LYS A 736 -16.47 -13.99 3.02
N GLU A 737 -15.58 -13.14 2.54
CA GLU A 737 -14.34 -12.74 3.21
C GLU A 737 -14.65 -11.98 4.52
N VAL A 738 -15.65 -11.10 4.50
CA VAL A 738 -16.12 -10.38 5.70
C VAL A 738 -16.84 -11.34 6.66
N ARG A 739 -17.57 -12.33 6.14
CA ARG A 739 -18.19 -13.39 6.96
C ARG A 739 -17.13 -14.25 7.66
N GLU A 740 -16.09 -14.65 6.93
CA GLU A 740 -14.96 -15.42 7.46
C GLU A 740 -14.22 -14.61 8.54
N LEU A 741 -13.96 -13.33 8.27
CA LEU A 741 -13.40 -12.41 9.26
C LEU A 741 -14.27 -12.37 10.54
N ALA A 742 -15.58 -12.13 10.42
CA ALA A 742 -16.52 -12.07 11.55
C ALA A 742 -16.51 -13.35 12.39
N SER A 743 -16.54 -14.50 11.72
CA SER A 743 -16.60 -15.82 12.36
C SER A 743 -15.38 -16.13 13.23
N GLY A 744 -14.24 -15.47 12.96
CA GLY A 744 -13.01 -15.68 13.70
C GLY A 744 -12.94 -15.01 15.07
N PHE A 745 -13.81 -14.03 15.38
CA PHE A 745 -13.69 -13.24 16.61
C PHE A 745 -14.99 -12.75 17.25
N MET A 746 -16.14 -12.94 16.61
CA MET A 746 -17.44 -12.59 17.18
C MET A 746 -18.09 -13.82 17.81
N LYS A 747 -18.87 -13.63 18.89
CA LYS A 747 -19.54 -14.71 19.63
C LYS A 747 -21.05 -14.66 19.39
N ASN A 748 -21.58 -15.63 18.64
CA ASN A 748 -23.01 -15.75 18.32
C ASN A 748 -23.67 -14.40 17.93
N PRO A 749 -23.13 -13.68 16.93
CA PRO A 749 -23.61 -12.34 16.62
C PRO A 749 -25.05 -12.34 16.12
N ILE A 750 -25.80 -11.32 16.53
CA ILE A 750 -27.09 -10.97 15.92
C ILE A 750 -26.80 -10.21 14.64
N LYS A 751 -27.35 -10.68 13.52
CA LYS A 751 -27.17 -10.01 12.23
C LYS A 751 -28.41 -9.21 11.91
N VAL A 752 -28.24 -7.89 11.80
CA VAL A 752 -29.28 -6.95 11.38
C VAL A 752 -28.95 -6.49 9.97
N ASN A 753 -29.79 -6.85 9.01
CA ASN A 753 -29.67 -6.42 7.62
C ASN A 753 -30.81 -5.46 7.30
N VAL A 754 -30.51 -4.32 6.68
CA VAL A 754 -31.50 -3.31 6.29
C VAL A 754 -31.49 -3.18 4.77
N GLY A 755 -32.43 -3.80 4.08
CA GLY A 755 -32.52 -3.90 2.61
C GLY A 755 -32.09 -5.26 2.07
N ASN A 756 -32.47 -5.54 0.82
CA ASN A 756 -32.07 -6.77 0.12
C ASN A 756 -30.60 -6.71 -0.39
N ARG A 757 -29.65 -7.26 0.38
CA ARG A 757 -28.20 -7.00 0.25
C ARG A 757 -27.30 -8.24 0.17
N ASP A 758 -27.83 -9.42 -0.13
CA ASP A 758 -26.97 -10.57 -0.45
C ASP A 758 -26.22 -10.38 -1.80
N GLU A 759 -26.65 -9.42 -2.62
CA GLU A 759 -25.97 -8.94 -3.83
C GLU A 759 -25.76 -7.43 -3.80
N LEU A 760 -24.82 -6.93 -4.63
CA LEU A 760 -24.41 -5.53 -4.70
C LEU A 760 -25.53 -4.64 -5.30
N THR A 761 -26.55 -4.30 -4.52
CA THR A 761 -27.68 -3.47 -4.96
C THR A 761 -27.42 -1.99 -4.67
N ALA A 762 -27.57 -1.14 -5.69
CA ALA A 762 -27.49 0.31 -5.55
C ALA A 762 -28.78 0.89 -4.94
N ASN A 763 -28.65 2.02 -4.25
CA ASN A 763 -29.79 2.67 -3.60
C ASN A 763 -30.81 3.18 -4.64
N LYS A 764 -32.07 2.72 -4.51
CA LYS A 764 -33.18 3.07 -5.41
C LYS A 764 -33.55 4.57 -5.44
N ARG A 765 -33.16 5.34 -4.43
CA ARG A 765 -33.38 6.80 -4.39
C ARG A 765 -32.41 7.59 -5.29
N ILE A 766 -31.42 6.92 -5.87
CA ILE A 766 -30.45 7.52 -6.78
C ILE A 766 -30.89 7.24 -8.21
N LYS A 767 -31.26 8.29 -8.95
CA LYS A 767 -31.45 8.20 -10.40
C LYS A 767 -30.08 8.01 -11.05
N GLN A 768 -29.88 6.87 -11.71
CA GLN A 768 -28.61 6.54 -12.36
C GLN A 768 -28.76 6.76 -13.87
N ILE A 769 -27.89 7.57 -14.44
CA ILE A 769 -27.81 7.86 -15.87
C ILE A 769 -26.44 7.40 -16.34
N VAL A 770 -26.41 6.49 -17.31
CA VAL A 770 -25.16 5.97 -17.89
C VAL A 770 -25.14 6.34 -19.37
N GLU A 771 -24.09 7.04 -19.79
CA GLU A 771 -23.85 7.41 -21.19
C GLU A 771 -22.60 6.67 -21.67
N VAL A 772 -22.73 5.86 -22.72
CA VAL A 772 -21.57 5.26 -23.38
C VAL A 772 -21.02 6.28 -24.36
N ILE A 773 -19.79 6.74 -24.13
CA ILE A 773 -19.19 7.81 -24.94
C ILE A 773 -17.76 7.44 -25.35
N ASP A 774 -17.26 8.14 -26.36
CA ASP A 774 -15.86 8.07 -26.73
C ASP A 774 -14.98 8.74 -25.64
N PRO A 775 -13.82 8.15 -25.27
CA PRO A 775 -12.90 8.75 -24.30
C PRO A 775 -12.52 10.21 -24.59
N TYR A 776 -12.42 10.61 -25.86
CA TYR A 776 -12.04 11.98 -26.26
C TYR A 776 -13.15 13.01 -25.99
N ASP A 777 -14.41 12.58 -25.91
CA ASP A 777 -15.57 13.47 -25.69
C ASP A 777 -15.87 13.74 -24.20
N LYS A 778 -15.25 12.99 -23.28
CA LYS A 778 -15.49 13.09 -21.83
C LYS A 778 -15.44 14.51 -21.27
N GLU A 779 -14.41 15.28 -21.63
CA GLU A 779 -14.21 16.63 -21.08
C GLU A 779 -15.23 17.63 -21.61
N LYS A 780 -15.56 17.55 -22.91
CA LYS A 780 -16.62 18.35 -23.52
C LYS A 780 -17.96 18.02 -22.88
N ARG A 781 -18.24 16.74 -22.67
CA ARG A 781 -19.48 16.28 -22.04
C ARG A 781 -19.56 16.71 -20.58
N LEU A 782 -18.48 16.62 -19.82
CA LEU A 782 -18.42 17.09 -18.43
C LEU A 782 -18.87 18.55 -18.31
N ILE A 783 -18.40 19.44 -19.19
CA ILE A 783 -18.77 20.85 -19.16
C ILE A 783 -20.26 21.04 -19.43
N GLN A 784 -20.82 20.30 -20.39
CA GLN A 784 -22.27 20.31 -20.65
C GLN A 784 -23.06 19.85 -19.43
N LEU A 785 -22.61 18.78 -18.76
CA LEU A 785 -23.24 18.28 -17.53
C LEU A 785 -23.15 19.29 -16.39
N LEU A 786 -22.02 20.00 -16.26
CA LEU A 786 -21.88 21.05 -15.27
C LEU A 786 -22.84 22.21 -15.55
N HIS A 787 -22.98 22.67 -16.79
CA HIS A 787 -24.01 23.67 -17.13
C HIS A 787 -25.44 23.18 -16.91
N GLN A 788 -25.69 21.88 -17.09
CA GLN A 788 -27.01 21.28 -16.87
C GLN A 788 -27.37 21.17 -15.39
N TYR A 789 -26.42 20.77 -14.55
CA TYR A 789 -26.69 20.43 -13.14
C TYR A 789 -26.33 21.53 -12.15
N GLN A 790 -25.40 22.42 -12.49
CA GLN A 790 -25.01 23.51 -11.62
C GLN A 790 -26.17 24.50 -11.52
N SER A 791 -26.52 24.86 -10.29
CA SER A 791 -27.50 25.90 -10.03
C SER A 791 -26.83 27.06 -9.28
N LYS A 792 -27.54 28.19 -9.18
CA LYS A 792 -27.09 29.33 -8.36
C LYS A 792 -27.20 29.06 -6.86
N ASN A 793 -27.81 27.94 -6.44
CA ASN A 793 -27.94 27.58 -5.03
C ASN A 793 -26.62 27.02 -4.50
N LYS A 794 -26.09 27.61 -3.42
CA LYS A 794 -24.86 27.15 -2.73
C LYS A 794 -24.97 25.76 -2.12
N ASP A 795 -26.19 25.29 -1.90
CA ASP A 795 -26.44 23.94 -1.39
C ASP A 795 -26.48 22.86 -2.49
N ASP A 796 -26.55 23.25 -3.76
CA ASP A 796 -26.59 22.33 -4.89
C ASP A 796 -25.18 21.87 -5.28
N LYS A 797 -24.65 20.96 -4.48
CA LYS A 797 -23.29 20.45 -4.59
C LYS A 797 -23.16 19.33 -5.63
N ILE A 798 -22.08 19.38 -6.41
CA ILE A 798 -21.71 18.37 -7.41
C ILE A 798 -20.36 17.75 -7.06
N LEU A 799 -20.31 16.42 -7.05
CA LEU A 799 -19.09 15.65 -6.85
C LEU A 799 -18.70 14.95 -8.14
N ILE A 800 -17.51 15.25 -8.65
CA ILE A 800 -16.95 14.69 -9.88
C ILE A 800 -15.87 13.69 -9.49
N PHE A 801 -15.98 12.45 -9.96
CA PHE A 801 -14.98 11.42 -9.76
C PHE A 801 -14.11 11.22 -11.00
N ALA A 802 -12.80 11.37 -10.81
CA ALA A 802 -11.76 10.98 -11.76
C ALA A 802 -11.03 9.74 -11.22
N LEU A 803 -10.49 8.90 -12.09
CA LEU A 803 -9.78 7.70 -11.64
C LEU A 803 -8.34 8.06 -11.24
N TYR A 804 -7.66 8.89 -12.04
CA TYR A 804 -6.24 9.17 -11.89
C TYR A 804 -5.97 10.57 -11.34
N LYS A 805 -4.92 10.72 -10.53
CA LYS A 805 -4.52 12.02 -9.97
C LYS A 805 -4.15 13.05 -11.06
N LYS A 806 -3.46 12.62 -12.13
CA LYS A 806 -3.09 13.50 -13.27
C LYS A 806 -4.33 14.00 -14.02
N GLU A 807 -5.32 13.12 -14.18
CA GLU A 807 -6.62 13.47 -14.76
C GLU A 807 -7.33 14.51 -13.89
N ALA A 808 -7.41 14.27 -12.58
CA ALA A 808 -8.01 15.22 -11.64
C ALA A 808 -7.34 16.59 -11.71
N SER A 809 -6.01 16.68 -11.63
CA SER A 809 -5.31 17.97 -11.72
C SER A 809 -5.46 18.66 -13.08
N ARG A 810 -5.54 17.90 -14.17
CA ARG A 810 -5.78 18.45 -15.52
C ARG A 810 -7.18 19.03 -15.64
N ILE A 811 -8.19 18.27 -15.22
CA ILE A 811 -9.60 18.69 -15.27
C ILE A 811 -9.85 19.87 -14.32
N GLU A 812 -9.25 19.90 -13.13
CA GLU A 812 -9.30 21.05 -12.24
C GLU A 812 -8.82 22.33 -12.93
N ARG A 813 -7.67 22.28 -13.62
CA ARG A 813 -7.14 23.43 -14.38
C ARG A 813 -8.08 23.84 -15.51
N THR A 814 -8.62 22.89 -16.27
CA THR A 814 -9.61 23.20 -17.32
C THR A 814 -10.83 23.90 -16.73
N LEU A 815 -11.39 23.35 -15.65
CA LEU A 815 -12.60 23.89 -15.03
C LEU A 815 -12.37 25.30 -14.48
N ASN A 816 -11.26 25.53 -13.78
CA ASN A 816 -10.86 26.85 -13.31
C ASN A 816 -10.68 27.84 -14.48
N TYR A 817 -10.01 27.44 -15.57
CA TYR A 817 -9.85 28.27 -16.76
C TYR A 817 -11.18 28.63 -17.42
N LYS A 818 -12.16 27.70 -17.40
CA LYS A 818 -13.52 27.93 -17.90
C LYS A 818 -14.43 28.66 -16.91
N GLY A 819 -13.90 29.15 -15.80
CA GLY A 819 -14.62 29.97 -14.82
C GLY A 819 -15.43 29.18 -13.78
N PHE A 820 -15.26 27.86 -13.70
CA PHE A 820 -15.89 27.05 -12.67
C PHE A 820 -15.08 27.11 -11.37
N GLN A 821 -15.74 27.38 -10.25
CA GLN A 821 -15.15 27.26 -8.92
C GLN A 821 -15.16 25.80 -8.48
N VAL A 822 -14.02 25.13 -8.62
CA VAL A 822 -13.83 23.72 -8.26
C VAL A 822 -12.78 23.56 -7.18
N ALA A 823 -13.09 22.80 -6.15
CA ALA A 823 -12.11 22.26 -5.22
C ALA A 823 -11.66 20.88 -5.72
N ALA A 824 -10.37 20.54 -5.62
CA ALA A 824 -9.89 19.21 -5.96
C ALA A 824 -9.41 18.42 -4.73
N LEU A 825 -9.55 17.10 -4.78
CA LEU A 825 -9.04 16.15 -3.79
C LEU A 825 -8.32 14.99 -4.48
N HIS A 826 -6.99 15.00 -4.44
CA HIS A 826 -6.14 13.94 -4.98
C HIS A 826 -4.86 13.77 -4.13
N GLY A 827 -4.06 12.75 -4.45
CA GLY A 827 -2.93 12.32 -3.61
C GLY A 827 -1.73 13.27 -3.53
N ASP A 828 -1.66 14.29 -4.37
CA ASP A 828 -0.56 15.27 -4.36
C ASP A 828 -0.83 16.45 -3.41
N LEU A 829 -2.04 16.55 -2.87
CA LEU A 829 -2.40 17.57 -1.90
C LEU A 829 -1.90 17.19 -0.50
N SER A 830 -1.30 18.15 0.20
CA SER A 830 -0.99 18.00 1.62
C SER A 830 -2.26 17.83 2.46
N GLN A 831 -2.14 17.25 3.66
CA GLN A 831 -3.30 17.04 4.53
C GLN A 831 -4.05 18.35 4.84
N VAL A 832 -3.31 19.46 5.03
CA VAL A 832 -3.89 20.79 5.29
C VAL A 832 -4.68 21.27 4.07
N GLN A 833 -4.13 21.14 2.87
CA GLN A 833 -4.82 21.50 1.63
C GLN A 833 -6.08 20.66 1.40
N ARG A 834 -6.00 19.35 1.68
CA ARG A 834 -7.17 18.45 1.58
C ARG A 834 -8.29 18.87 2.53
N GLN A 835 -7.94 19.23 3.77
CA GLN A 835 -8.91 19.71 4.75
C GLN A 835 -9.56 21.02 4.30
N GLN A 836 -8.76 21.99 3.83
CA GLN A 836 -9.26 23.27 3.33
C GLN A 836 -10.18 23.10 2.11
N ALA A 837 -9.79 22.28 1.14
CA ALA A 837 -10.60 21.98 -0.04
C ALA A 837 -11.96 21.36 0.36
N LEU A 838 -11.94 20.39 1.28
CA LEU A 838 -13.16 19.79 1.79
C LEU A 838 -14.04 20.78 2.56
N GLU A 839 -13.44 21.63 3.41
CA GLU A 839 -14.17 22.64 4.18
C GLU A 839 -14.83 23.69 3.29
N SER A 840 -14.12 24.18 2.28
CA SER A 840 -14.68 25.12 1.29
C SER A 840 -15.89 24.53 0.57
N PHE A 841 -15.81 23.24 0.21
CA PHE A 841 -16.92 22.51 -0.38
C PHE A 841 -18.08 22.29 0.60
N LYS A 842 -17.78 21.94 1.85
CA LYS A 842 -18.80 21.76 2.90
C LYS A 842 -19.56 23.06 3.18
N ARG A 843 -18.86 24.20 3.19
CA ARG A 843 -19.44 25.55 3.42
C ARG A 843 -20.18 26.13 2.21
N GLY A 844 -20.06 25.51 1.03
CA GLY A 844 -20.66 26.05 -0.20
C GLY A 844 -19.91 27.27 -0.75
N GLU A 845 -18.63 27.42 -0.39
CA GLU A 845 -17.72 28.39 -1.05
C GLU A 845 -17.36 27.89 -2.45
N CYS A 846 -17.19 26.57 -2.60
CA CYS A 846 -17.11 25.88 -3.89
C CYS A 846 -18.23 24.83 -3.96
N ASN A 847 -19.06 24.86 -5.02
CA ASN A 847 -20.14 23.88 -5.21
C ASN A 847 -19.71 22.66 -6.02
N LEU A 848 -18.48 22.67 -6.56
CA LEU A 848 -17.91 21.57 -7.32
C LEU A 848 -16.73 20.97 -6.56
N LEU A 849 -16.72 19.65 -6.40
CA LEU A 849 -15.61 18.91 -5.85
C LEU A 849 -15.16 17.87 -6.86
N LEU A 850 -13.92 17.95 -7.32
CA LEU A 850 -13.30 16.94 -8.18
C LEU A 850 -12.39 16.05 -7.33
N ALA A 851 -12.62 14.74 -7.32
CA ALA A 851 -11.86 13.86 -6.45
C ALA A 851 -11.49 12.52 -7.10
N THR A 852 -10.36 11.94 -6.68
CA THR A 852 -10.03 10.56 -7.01
C THR A 852 -10.61 9.58 -6.00
N ASP A 853 -10.80 8.32 -6.37
CA ASP A 853 -11.33 7.30 -5.44
C ASP A 853 -10.53 7.22 -4.15
N VAL A 854 -9.20 7.23 -4.24
CA VAL A 854 -8.34 7.15 -3.05
C VAL A 854 -8.52 8.36 -2.14
N ALA A 855 -8.74 9.54 -2.72
CA ALA A 855 -8.85 10.77 -1.97
C ALA A 855 -10.26 11.04 -1.43
N ALA A 856 -11.29 10.59 -2.16
CA ALA A 856 -12.70 10.73 -1.83
C ALA A 856 -13.23 9.66 -0.90
N ARG A 857 -12.61 8.46 -0.91
CA ARG A 857 -12.97 7.37 -0.01
C ARG A 857 -12.84 7.85 1.43
N GLY A 858 -13.92 7.66 2.17
CA GLY A 858 -13.96 7.99 3.58
C GLY A 858 -14.27 9.43 3.94
N LEU A 859 -14.50 10.31 2.96
CA LEU A 859 -14.98 11.66 3.21
C LEU A 859 -16.48 11.66 3.47
N ASP A 860 -16.89 12.28 4.57
CA ASP A 860 -18.27 12.72 4.73
C ASP A 860 -18.51 13.95 3.88
N ILE A 861 -19.19 13.76 2.77
CA ILE A 861 -19.57 14.83 1.87
C ILE A 861 -21.08 14.98 2.02
N PRO A 862 -21.55 15.84 2.95
CA PRO A 862 -22.97 15.99 3.21
C PRO A 862 -23.65 16.68 2.02
N ASN A 863 -24.84 16.20 1.67
CA ASN A 863 -25.75 16.86 0.74
C ASN A 863 -25.22 17.06 -0.69
N VAL A 864 -24.61 16.03 -1.30
CA VAL A 864 -24.33 16.05 -2.74
C VAL A 864 -25.62 15.80 -3.52
N LYS A 865 -26.00 16.74 -4.39
CA LYS A 865 -27.17 16.62 -5.27
C LYS A 865 -26.88 15.74 -6.48
N VAL A 866 -25.70 15.91 -7.06
CA VAL A 866 -25.27 15.21 -8.27
C VAL A 866 -23.88 14.62 -8.10
N VAL A 867 -23.74 13.34 -8.41
CA VAL A 867 -22.45 12.66 -8.57
C VAL A 867 -22.20 12.47 -10.07
N ILE A 868 -21.04 12.90 -10.56
CA ILE A 868 -20.59 12.69 -11.93
C ILE A 868 -19.39 11.75 -11.91
N ASN A 869 -19.53 10.55 -12.48
CA ASN A 869 -18.40 9.66 -12.73
C ASN A 869 -17.81 10.03 -14.10
N LEU A 870 -16.76 10.87 -14.10
CA LEU A 870 -16.07 11.28 -15.33
C LEU A 870 -15.34 10.10 -15.97
N THR A 871 -14.69 9.29 -15.15
CA THR A 871 -14.05 8.03 -15.54
C THR A 871 -14.58 6.93 -14.66
N PHE A 872 -14.99 5.80 -15.25
CA PHE A 872 -15.57 4.68 -14.52
C PHE A 872 -14.55 4.07 -13.54
N PRO A 873 -14.94 3.62 -12.33
CA PRO A 873 -14.01 3.01 -11.39
C PRO A 873 -13.53 1.63 -11.86
N LEU A 874 -12.48 1.11 -11.21
CA LEU A 874 -11.88 -0.19 -11.53
C LEU A 874 -12.77 -1.39 -11.14
N THR A 875 -13.73 -1.19 -10.22
CA THR A 875 -14.62 -2.25 -9.74
C THR A 875 -16.06 -1.76 -9.66
N ILE A 876 -17.02 -2.69 -9.69
CA ILE A 876 -18.44 -2.34 -9.56
C ILE A 876 -18.78 -1.94 -8.12
N GLU A 877 -18.05 -2.46 -7.15
CA GLU A 877 -18.10 -2.11 -5.74
C GLU A 877 -17.81 -0.61 -5.53
N ASP A 878 -16.72 -0.13 -6.14
CA ASP A 878 -16.36 1.29 -6.12
C ASP A 878 -17.43 2.17 -6.79
N TYR A 879 -18.03 1.71 -7.89
CA TYR A 879 -19.12 2.43 -8.55
C TYR A 879 -20.29 2.67 -7.60
N VAL A 880 -20.76 1.62 -6.91
CA VAL A 880 -21.85 1.74 -5.92
C VAL A 880 -21.47 2.70 -4.78
N HIS A 881 -20.20 2.70 -4.36
CA HIS A 881 -19.70 3.61 -3.33
C HIS A 881 -19.61 5.08 -3.77
N ARG A 882 -19.28 5.34 -5.04
CA ARG A 882 -19.25 6.68 -5.61
C ARG A 882 -20.64 7.27 -5.71
N ILE A 883 -21.60 6.53 -6.27
CA ILE A 883 -22.97 7.02 -6.41
C ILE A 883 -23.65 7.18 -5.04
N GLY A 884 -23.30 6.34 -4.06
CA GLY A 884 -23.75 6.48 -2.67
C GLY A 884 -23.28 7.74 -1.93
N ARG A 885 -22.60 8.68 -2.61
CA ARG A 885 -22.34 10.03 -2.09
C ARG A 885 -23.56 10.95 -2.22
N THR A 886 -24.53 10.61 -3.09
CA THR A 886 -25.83 11.28 -3.17
C THR A 886 -26.96 10.39 -2.62
N GLY A 887 -28.20 10.89 -2.56
CA GLY A 887 -29.37 10.12 -2.09
C GLY A 887 -29.41 9.85 -0.57
N ARG A 888 -28.72 10.67 0.23
CA ARG A 888 -28.55 10.50 1.69
C ARG A 888 -29.67 11.19 2.49
N ALA A 889 -29.87 10.73 3.73
CA ALA A 889 -30.82 11.31 4.70
C ALA A 889 -32.25 11.48 4.14
N GLY A 890 -32.73 10.48 3.41
CA GLY A 890 -34.08 10.47 2.81
C GLY A 890 -34.24 11.31 1.54
N LYS A 891 -33.23 12.06 1.10
CA LYS A 891 -33.27 12.82 -0.16
C LYS A 891 -33.04 11.93 -1.37
N THR A 892 -33.53 12.34 -2.54
CA THR A 892 -33.18 11.74 -3.83
C THR A 892 -31.87 12.33 -4.35
N GLY A 893 -31.21 11.60 -5.26
CA GLY A 893 -29.93 11.98 -5.83
C GLY A 893 -29.81 11.63 -7.31
N ILE A 894 -28.88 12.26 -8.02
CA ILE A 894 -28.55 11.91 -9.42
C ILE A 894 -27.11 11.41 -9.49
N ALA A 895 -26.89 10.28 -10.14
CA ALA A 895 -25.58 9.77 -10.51
C ALA A 895 -25.47 9.69 -12.03
N HIS A 896 -24.62 10.54 -12.61
CA HIS A 896 -24.36 10.59 -14.04
C HIS A 896 -23.01 9.95 -14.33
N THR A 897 -22.97 8.95 -15.20
CA THR A 897 -21.78 8.13 -15.42
C THR A 897 -21.40 8.09 -16.88
N LEU A 898 -20.18 8.52 -17.18
CA LEU A 898 -19.59 8.41 -18.50
C LEU A 898 -18.83 7.08 -18.58
N PHE A 899 -19.33 6.17 -19.41
CA PHE A 899 -18.81 4.83 -19.60
C PHE A 899 -18.12 4.73 -20.97
N THR A 900 -17.00 4.01 -21.07
CA THR A 900 -16.27 3.86 -22.34
C THR A 900 -16.01 2.40 -22.66
N ASP A 901 -15.49 2.13 -23.85
CA ASP A 901 -15.09 0.79 -24.28
C ASP A 901 -13.93 0.21 -23.46
N HIS A 902 -13.13 1.06 -22.81
CA HIS A 902 -12.03 0.66 -21.92
C HIS A 902 -12.55 -0.18 -20.74
N GLU A 903 -13.76 0.10 -20.25
CA GLU A 903 -14.34 -0.58 -19.09
C GLU A 903 -15.38 -1.64 -19.48
N LYS A 904 -15.44 -2.06 -20.76
CA LYS A 904 -16.43 -3.03 -21.29
C LYS A 904 -16.54 -4.33 -20.49
N HIS A 905 -15.46 -4.77 -19.84
CA HIS A 905 -15.44 -5.96 -19.00
C HIS A 905 -16.34 -5.85 -17.74
N LEU A 906 -16.70 -4.63 -17.32
CA LEU A 906 -17.60 -4.36 -16.19
C LEU A 906 -19.06 -4.10 -16.64
N ALA A 907 -19.34 -4.05 -17.94
CA ALA A 907 -20.66 -3.71 -18.47
C ALA A 907 -21.77 -4.64 -17.96
N GLY A 908 -21.50 -5.96 -17.89
CA GLY A 908 -22.45 -6.94 -17.35
C GLY A 908 -22.76 -6.72 -15.87
N ALA A 909 -21.74 -6.39 -15.06
CA ALA A 909 -21.90 -6.11 -13.64
C ALA A 909 -22.67 -4.80 -13.41
N LEU A 910 -22.34 -3.75 -14.17
CA LEU A 910 -23.07 -2.48 -14.15
C LEU A 910 -24.54 -2.66 -14.56
N GLY A 911 -24.81 -3.45 -15.61
CA GLY A 911 -26.17 -3.78 -16.02
C GLY A 911 -26.99 -4.49 -14.94
N ASN A 912 -26.35 -5.36 -14.13
CA ASN A 912 -27.00 -5.98 -12.97
C ASN A 912 -27.33 -4.94 -11.89
N VAL A 913 -26.41 -4.03 -11.58
CA VAL A 913 -26.62 -2.96 -10.59
C VAL A 913 -27.77 -2.03 -11.00
N LEU A 914 -27.81 -1.63 -12.27
CA LEU A 914 -28.89 -0.79 -12.80
C LEU A 914 -30.25 -1.50 -12.71
N ARG A 915 -30.33 -2.76 -13.13
CA ARG A 915 -31.56 -3.57 -13.02
C ARG A 915 -32.00 -3.75 -11.57
N GLY A 916 -31.07 -4.03 -10.65
CA GLY A 916 -31.36 -4.18 -9.22
C GLY A 916 -31.86 -2.89 -8.55
N ALA A 917 -31.54 -1.73 -9.13
CA ALA A 917 -32.00 -0.42 -8.68
C ALA A 917 -33.20 0.12 -9.49
N ASP A 918 -33.86 -0.72 -10.29
CA ASP A 918 -35.00 -0.36 -11.13
C ASP A 918 -34.68 0.79 -12.12
N GLN A 919 -33.46 0.82 -12.66
CA GLN A 919 -32.98 1.81 -13.63
C GLN A 919 -32.91 1.23 -15.05
N GLU A 920 -33.09 2.09 -16.06
CA GLU A 920 -32.94 1.69 -17.46
C GLU A 920 -31.47 1.37 -17.78
N VAL A 921 -31.24 0.26 -18.48
CA VAL A 921 -29.91 -0.13 -18.97
C VAL A 921 -29.77 0.39 -20.40
N PRO A 922 -28.80 1.28 -20.71
CA PRO A 922 -28.63 1.81 -22.05
C PRO A 922 -28.36 0.69 -23.08
N ASP A 923 -28.98 0.78 -24.26
CA ASP A 923 -28.79 -0.19 -25.35
C ASP A 923 -27.32 -0.30 -25.76
N GLU A 924 -26.60 0.82 -25.74
CA GLU A 924 -25.17 0.88 -26.03
C GLU A 924 -24.33 0.10 -25.02
N LEU A 925 -24.73 0.07 -23.76
CA LEU A 925 -24.06 -0.73 -22.73
C LEU A 925 -24.29 -2.23 -22.98
N MET A 926 -25.48 -2.61 -23.48
CA MET A 926 -25.79 -4.00 -23.83
C MET A 926 -24.96 -4.53 -25.01
N LYS A 927 -24.46 -3.66 -25.90
CA LYS A 927 -23.59 -4.04 -27.03
C LYS A 927 -22.26 -4.67 -26.58
N PHE A 928 -21.78 -4.38 -25.36
CA PHE A 928 -20.54 -4.95 -24.82
C PHE A 928 -20.68 -6.39 -24.30
N GLY A 929 -21.90 -6.93 -24.25
CA GLY A 929 -22.20 -8.30 -23.82
C GLY A 929 -22.49 -8.42 -22.32
N SER A 930 -23.42 -9.32 -21.98
CA SER A 930 -23.90 -9.56 -20.61
C SER A 930 -23.08 -10.60 -19.83
N HIS A 931 -21.86 -10.91 -20.28
CA HIS A 931 -21.03 -11.95 -19.66
C HIS A 931 -20.46 -11.50 -18.30
N THR A 932 -21.26 -11.57 -17.25
CA THR A 932 -20.71 -11.71 -15.90
C THR A 932 -20.17 -13.14 -15.79
N LYS A 933 -18.84 -13.32 -15.85
CA LYS A 933 -18.24 -14.57 -15.34
C LYS A 933 -18.77 -14.73 -13.91
N LYS A 934 -19.55 -15.78 -13.62
CA LYS A 934 -19.87 -16.15 -12.22
C LYS A 934 -18.54 -16.12 -11.46
N LYS A 935 -18.47 -15.41 -10.32
CA LYS A 935 -17.27 -15.41 -9.46
C LYS A 935 -16.92 -16.87 -9.17
N THR A 936 -15.91 -17.39 -9.86
CA THR A 936 -15.37 -18.72 -9.61
C THR A 936 -14.56 -18.65 -8.33
N HIS A 937 -14.89 -19.52 -7.37
CA HIS A 937 -14.17 -19.65 -6.11
C HIS A 937 -12.66 -19.79 -6.38
N SER A 938 -11.82 -18.98 -5.71
CA SER A 938 -10.35 -19.03 -5.89
C SER A 938 -9.78 -20.43 -5.65
N ALA A 939 -10.40 -21.21 -4.75
CA ALA A 939 -9.97 -22.58 -4.45
C ALA A 939 -10.57 -23.73 -5.33
N TYR A 940 -11.77 -23.59 -5.91
CA TYR A 940 -12.52 -24.75 -6.48
C TYR A 940 -13.04 -24.62 -7.92
N GLY A 941 -12.91 -23.46 -8.58
CA GLY A 941 -13.33 -23.33 -9.99
C GLY A 941 -14.81 -23.65 -10.25
N ALA A 942 -15.15 -24.10 -11.46
CA ALA A 942 -16.51 -24.18 -11.99
C ALA A 942 -17.36 -25.40 -11.53
N PHE A 943 -16.85 -26.25 -10.62
CA PHE A 943 -17.48 -27.55 -10.29
C PHE A 943 -18.10 -27.64 -8.88
N PHE A 944 -18.69 -26.57 -8.37
CA PHE A 944 -19.44 -26.66 -7.11
C PHE A 944 -20.89 -27.08 -7.37
N LYS A 945 -21.24 -28.34 -7.07
CA LYS A 945 -22.63 -28.75 -6.87
C LYS A 945 -23.06 -28.28 -5.47
N ASN A 946 -24.15 -27.52 -5.37
CA ASN A 946 -24.79 -27.22 -4.09
C ASN A 946 -25.18 -28.54 -3.41
N VAL A 947 -24.47 -28.90 -2.34
CA VAL A 947 -24.90 -29.99 -1.46
C VAL A 947 -25.74 -29.35 -0.36
N ASP A 948 -27.02 -29.68 -0.37
CA ASP A 948 -27.97 -29.32 0.67
C ASP A 948 -27.56 -30.00 1.99
N THR A 949 -27.07 -29.20 2.94
CA THR A 949 -26.56 -29.67 4.24
C THR A 949 -27.67 -30.13 5.19
N THR A 950 -28.93 -30.14 4.76
CA THR A 950 -30.05 -30.61 5.58
C THR A 950 -30.31 -32.13 5.51
N LYS A 951 -29.65 -32.87 4.60
CA LYS A 951 -29.83 -34.34 4.49
C LYS A 951 -28.88 -35.12 5.40
N LYS A 952 -29.44 -35.88 6.36
CA LYS A 952 -28.69 -36.83 7.20
C LYS A 952 -28.07 -37.96 6.36
N ALA A 953 -26.81 -38.28 6.64
CA ALA A 953 -26.05 -39.34 5.99
C ALA A 953 -26.63 -40.73 6.27
N LYS A 954 -26.80 -41.57 5.23
CA LYS A 954 -27.08 -43.00 5.38
C LYS A 954 -25.77 -43.76 5.56
N LYS A 955 -25.70 -44.58 6.61
CA LYS A 955 -24.58 -45.47 6.90
C LYS A 955 -24.65 -46.65 5.92
N ILE A 956 -23.61 -46.84 5.10
CA ILE A 956 -23.42 -48.04 4.29
C ILE A 956 -22.31 -48.83 5.01
N THR A 957 -22.65 -50.02 5.49
CA THR A 957 -21.69 -51.04 5.91
C THR A 957 -21.29 -51.86 4.69
N PHE A 958 -19.99 -52.09 4.52
CA PHE A 958 -19.46 -53.03 3.53
C PHE A 958 -19.10 -54.32 4.27
N ASP A 959 -19.57 -55.46 3.74
CA ASP A 959 -19.11 -56.80 4.09
C ASP A 959 -17.70 -57.07 3.56
#